data_AF-A0A2V9XPR4-F1
#
_entry.id   AF-A0A2V9XPR4-F1
#
_cell.length_a   1.000
_cell.length_b   1.000
_cell.length_c   1.000
_cell.angle_alpha   90.00
_cell.angle_beta   90.00
_cell.angle_gamma   90.00
#
_symmetry.space_group_name_H-M   'P 1'
#
loop_
_entity.id
_entity.type
_entity.pdbx_description
1 polymer ?
#
loop_
_entity_poly.entity_id
_entity_poly.type
_entity_poly.pdbx_seq_one_letter_code
_entity_poly.pdbx_strand_id
1 'polypeptide(L)'
;MSCRVFGLFLLFLCNAFPTSTAQDGKKASPGLQPDHSAEAFVVEENTDSFSFENDGTSTRDSLARVRMQSDAGVQRFGLLTFSYQKSVETVEIDYIRVRKPDGSIVATPLDDVQDMPSNITREAPFYSDLREKHAPVKGLSTGDVLEWQCHWRQTKPLVPGQFWTSFAFSHDDVVLKQQLQISVPHDRAVKIKSSGAPPTISEDGQRRVYKWIRSNLERATTSKADAVQLAIHGRLAPPDVQLSSFQSWEEVGRWYDGLQRERIVPSPEIREKTAELSRNAPDDAAKLRAIYKYVSTDFRYIGVSFGIGRYQPHSAAEVLNNQYGDCKDKHTLLASLLAAAGVRVYPALINSSHAIDPDVPSPGQFDHVITAVPQGKDTLWLDTTTEVAPFGYLAVPLRAKRALVVFSDKPPDFQQTPADPPFPTLWTFRIDAKLDDSGTLQGKVEQTMRGDTEVILRAALRSLPRAQWKDLIQRISYGTGFAGEVSDVTASAPESTEAPIKFAYTYQRKDYPDWKEHRIVPPAPNVVFPPGEEDGKLPASFWLGAPGEFQFESRVELPKGYSPDLPKKKDLQQDLIEYHSTYALEGNVLVSHYRVLVKASEVTGAGVKSYKEFAEKVIEDRDQFIPLSSGLAESAEAGVLGVTNRVRALPDSSDPMARQFEEEAKAAVQQGSPQGAIEGFKRAVSQDPKFTRDWIWLGETYLGLRQKDAGVAALRQAVESDPQQPLSYKVLAFALTSLNRRSEAIQVWQELAKVEPADHDIPTNMGNLLSAEKRYPEALPYLESAVRLYPQRPGPLLSLGLAYLRKGEDDKALPLFNKAIEFQPGASVKNNVAYELAVANKHLDEALRYALEAVHEEEAASQKVQLSKLADDDLKYTLSLAAYWDTLGWVHYQLGNLKQAEGYLYAAWTVQQFATVGYHLGQVYEKQQRKQDAAHMYRLVSEQQSRGAEETEVLTEARQRLKHLNAPVTANRTGHFQVDRAADELSRDRTISLPKLVTQHASAEFFLLFAPGPKVEDTKFISGSDNLRSAGKVLGQAHFKVAFPENSSGRLVRRGIMACYPSTGCSFVLMPTDTVRRVE
;
A
#
# COMPACT_ATOMS: atom_id res chain seq x y z
N MET A 1 17.86 16.59 -15.30
CA MET A 1 17.12 16.58 -14.02
C MET A 1 15.66 16.18 -14.18
N SER A 2 14.95 16.61 -15.23
CA SER A 2 13.50 16.36 -15.41
C SER A 2 13.07 14.89 -15.48
N CYS A 3 13.91 13.95 -15.94
CA CYS A 3 13.57 12.51 -15.93
C CYS A 3 13.95 11.76 -14.64
N ARG A 4 14.87 12.28 -13.81
CA ARG A 4 15.27 11.62 -12.55
C ARG A 4 14.44 12.10 -11.36
N VAL A 5 14.05 13.38 -11.33
CA VAL A 5 13.19 13.92 -10.26
C VAL A 5 11.75 13.40 -10.37
N PHE A 6 11.27 13.11 -11.58
CA PHE A 6 9.97 12.46 -11.80
C PHE A 6 9.93 11.03 -11.23
N GLY A 7 11.07 10.32 -11.24
CA GLY A 7 11.23 9.00 -10.63
C GLY A 7 11.26 9.03 -9.10
N LEU A 8 11.69 10.14 -8.49
CA LEU A 8 11.90 10.29 -7.05
C LEU A 8 10.65 10.73 -6.25
N PHE A 9 9.63 11.29 -6.91
CA PHE A 9 8.33 11.56 -6.24
C PHE A 9 7.33 10.39 -6.36
N LEU A 10 7.43 9.58 -7.43
CA LEU A 10 6.75 8.27 -7.52
C LEU A 10 7.26 7.27 -6.45
N LEU A 11 8.44 7.51 -5.89
CA LEU A 11 9.03 6.74 -4.79
C LEU A 11 8.30 6.91 -3.44
N PHE A 12 7.45 7.94 -3.26
CA PHE A 12 6.65 8.10 -2.04
C PHE A 12 5.41 7.20 -1.95
N LEU A 13 5.08 6.45 -3.01
CA LEU A 13 3.97 5.47 -3.03
C LEU A 13 4.44 4.00 -3.00
N CYS A 14 5.74 3.75 -2.81
CA CYS A 14 6.35 2.42 -2.88
C CYS A 14 7.35 2.19 -1.74
N ASN A 15 6.87 1.74 -0.57
CA ASN A 15 7.74 1.15 0.45
C ASN A 15 7.02 0.01 1.17
N ALA A 16 7.31 -1.23 0.77
CA ALA A 16 7.29 -2.42 1.63
C ALA A 16 7.81 -3.64 0.86
N PHE A 17 9.10 -3.97 1.01
CA PHE A 17 9.56 -5.36 0.95
C PHE A 17 10.55 -5.59 2.11
N PRO A 18 10.40 -6.70 2.85
CA PRO A 18 11.35 -7.10 3.87
C PRO A 18 12.59 -7.76 3.24
N THR A 19 13.72 -7.45 3.85
CA THR A 19 15.05 -8.00 3.63
C THR A 19 15.15 -9.43 4.16
N SER A 20 15.99 -10.22 3.51
CA SER A 20 16.32 -11.57 3.95
C SER A 20 17.09 -11.54 5.27
N THR A 21 16.79 -12.52 6.11
CA THR A 21 17.41 -12.85 7.40
C THR A 21 18.92 -12.61 7.47
N ALA A 22 19.32 -11.74 8.40
CA ALA A 22 20.67 -11.69 8.95
C ALA A 22 21.00 -13.03 9.64
N GLN A 23 22.13 -13.63 9.27
CA GLN A 23 22.73 -14.71 10.06
C GLN A 23 23.36 -14.13 11.32
N ASP A 24 23.05 -14.75 12.45
CA ASP A 24 23.59 -14.42 13.77
C ASP A 24 25.12 -14.36 13.78
N GLY A 25 25.64 -13.27 14.33
CA GLY A 25 27.05 -13.03 14.57
C GLY A 25 27.67 -14.10 15.48
N LYS A 26 28.34 -15.07 14.86
CA LYS A 26 29.38 -15.85 15.53
C LYS A 26 30.66 -15.03 15.55
N LYS A 27 31.18 -14.80 16.76
CA LYS A 27 32.53 -14.27 16.97
C LYS A 27 33.53 -15.01 16.09
N ALA A 28 34.20 -14.26 15.21
CA ALA A 28 35.22 -14.77 14.32
C ALA A 28 36.40 -15.34 15.12
N SER A 29 36.66 -16.62 14.87
CA SER A 29 37.99 -17.20 15.02
C SER A 29 38.93 -16.53 13.99
N PRO A 30 40.18 -16.21 14.33
CA PRO A 30 41.08 -15.53 13.41
C PRO A 30 41.49 -16.48 12.26
N GLY A 31 41.17 -16.12 11.00
CA GLY A 31 41.88 -16.67 9.84
C GLY A 31 41.12 -17.07 8.56
N LEU A 32 39.80 -16.93 8.44
CA LEU A 32 39.06 -17.28 7.20
C LEU A 32 38.55 -16.01 6.48
N GLN A 33 38.89 -15.87 5.19
CA GLN A 33 38.36 -14.79 4.35
C GLN A 33 36.83 -14.91 4.17
N PRO A 34 36.09 -13.80 4.12
CA PRO A 34 34.65 -13.83 3.89
C PRO A 34 34.31 -14.43 2.51
N ASP A 35 33.25 -15.25 2.46
CA ASP A 35 32.76 -15.88 1.23
C ASP A 35 31.92 -14.89 0.42
N HIS A 36 32.41 -14.50 -0.76
CA HIS A 36 31.74 -13.57 -1.66
C HIS A 36 31.10 -14.26 -2.88
N SER A 37 31.02 -15.59 -2.90
CA SER A 37 30.57 -16.37 -4.06
C SER A 37 29.15 -16.04 -4.55
N ALA A 38 28.30 -15.48 -3.67
CA ALA A 38 26.93 -15.07 -4.00
C ALA A 38 26.82 -13.69 -4.68
N GLU A 39 27.89 -12.88 -4.69
CA GLU A 39 27.88 -11.56 -5.35
C GLU A 39 27.85 -11.70 -6.86
N ALA A 40 27.22 -10.77 -7.58
CA ALA A 40 27.21 -10.81 -9.05
C ALA A 40 28.60 -10.63 -9.66
N PHE A 41 29.43 -9.83 -8.99
CA PHE A 41 30.83 -9.59 -9.31
C PHE A 41 31.57 -9.16 -8.05
N VAL A 42 32.90 -9.29 -8.05
CA VAL A 42 33.78 -8.78 -7.00
C VAL A 42 34.83 -7.90 -7.64
N VAL A 43 34.98 -6.67 -7.15
CA VAL A 43 36.07 -5.78 -7.57
C VAL A 43 37.32 -6.20 -6.81
N GLU A 44 38.22 -6.91 -7.49
CA GLU A 44 39.48 -7.37 -6.89
C GLU A 44 40.42 -6.19 -6.65
N GLU A 45 40.46 -5.26 -7.60
CA GLU A 45 41.27 -4.05 -7.51
C GLU A 45 40.61 -2.91 -8.30
N ASN A 46 40.57 -1.73 -7.71
CA ASN A 46 40.28 -0.49 -8.43
C ASN A 46 41.24 0.60 -7.95
N THR A 47 42.05 1.14 -8.85
CA THR A 47 43.05 2.16 -8.56
C THR A 47 42.79 3.39 -9.41
N ASP A 48 42.62 4.53 -8.77
CA ASP A 48 42.57 5.84 -9.42
C ASP A 48 43.73 6.71 -8.94
N SER A 49 44.52 7.24 -9.88
CA SER A 49 45.63 8.14 -9.59
C SER A 49 45.43 9.46 -10.32
N PHE A 50 45.39 10.57 -9.57
CA PHE A 50 45.32 11.92 -10.11
C PHE A 50 46.69 12.61 -9.95
N SER A 51 47.15 13.33 -10.96
CA SER A 51 48.30 14.23 -10.86
C SER A 51 47.91 15.62 -11.34
N PHE A 52 48.13 16.63 -10.51
CA PHE A 52 47.84 18.03 -10.82
C PHE A 52 49.12 18.83 -11.05
N GLU A 53 49.03 19.81 -11.94
CA GLU A 53 50.11 20.75 -12.25
C GLU A 53 49.80 22.17 -11.76
N ASN A 54 50.84 23.00 -11.61
CA ASN A 54 50.71 24.38 -11.14
C ASN A 54 49.89 25.29 -12.06
N ASP A 55 49.74 24.94 -13.34
CA ASP A 55 48.91 25.65 -14.30
C ASP A 55 47.42 25.25 -14.24
N GLY A 56 47.07 24.25 -13.42
CA GLY A 56 45.72 23.73 -13.25
C GLY A 56 45.36 22.55 -14.18
N THR A 57 46.27 22.09 -15.04
CA THR A 57 46.08 20.86 -15.82
C THR A 57 46.25 19.62 -14.94
N SER A 58 45.75 18.48 -15.43
CA SER A 58 45.79 17.23 -14.68
C SER A 58 45.84 15.99 -15.56
N THR A 59 46.30 14.89 -14.98
CA THR A 59 46.14 13.54 -15.53
C THR A 59 45.38 12.68 -14.53
N ARG A 60 44.62 11.71 -15.05
CA ARG A 60 44.00 10.65 -14.25
C ARG A 60 44.30 9.31 -14.88
N ASP A 61 44.86 8.41 -14.10
CA ASP A 61 45.09 7.02 -14.49
C ASP A 61 44.13 6.14 -13.70
N SER A 62 43.42 5.23 -14.39
CA SER A 62 42.47 4.30 -13.77
C SER A 62 42.77 2.88 -14.20
N LEU A 63 42.86 1.97 -13.23
CA LEU A 63 43.03 0.54 -13.43
C LEU A 63 41.98 -0.20 -12.62
N ALA A 64 41.29 -1.15 -13.25
CA ALA A 64 40.35 -2.00 -12.54
C ALA A 64 40.50 -3.48 -12.93
N ARG A 65 40.24 -4.34 -11.95
CA ARG A 65 40.14 -5.79 -12.08
C ARG A 65 38.89 -6.28 -11.37
N VAL A 66 37.99 -6.89 -12.12
CA VAL A 66 36.66 -7.28 -11.64
C VAL A 66 36.37 -8.72 -12.03
N ARG A 67 36.10 -9.56 -11.03
CA ARG A 67 35.72 -10.96 -11.22
C ARG A 67 34.21 -11.08 -11.43
N MET A 68 33.79 -11.73 -12.51
CA MET A 68 32.38 -12.03 -12.77
C MET A 68 32.00 -13.32 -12.07
N GLN A 69 30.89 -13.30 -11.32
CA GLN A 69 30.43 -14.46 -10.56
C GLN A 69 29.02 -14.91 -10.95
N SER A 70 28.27 -14.06 -11.67
CA SER A 70 27.00 -14.44 -12.29
C SER A 70 26.74 -13.68 -13.58
N ASP A 71 25.72 -14.11 -14.31
CA ASP A 71 25.27 -13.45 -15.54
C ASP A 71 24.86 -11.99 -15.32
N ALA A 72 24.43 -11.63 -14.10
CA ALA A 72 24.14 -10.23 -13.76
C ALA A 72 25.41 -9.36 -13.79
N GLY A 73 26.55 -9.90 -13.36
CA GLY A 73 27.85 -9.24 -13.49
C GLY A 73 28.26 -9.09 -14.96
N VAL A 74 28.08 -10.15 -15.75
CA VAL A 74 28.38 -10.14 -17.19
C VAL A 74 27.56 -9.06 -17.91
N GLN A 75 26.25 -8.96 -17.63
CA GLN A 75 25.40 -7.92 -18.22
C GLN A 75 25.82 -6.50 -17.79
N ARG A 76 26.23 -6.33 -16.53
CA ARG A 76 26.67 -5.03 -16.00
C ARG A 76 27.94 -4.52 -16.68
N PHE A 77 28.89 -5.39 -16.97
CA PHE A 77 30.21 -5.04 -17.52
C PHE A 77 30.38 -5.38 -19.00
N GLY A 78 29.33 -5.86 -19.68
CA GLY A 78 29.40 -6.20 -21.11
C GLY A 78 29.67 -5.00 -22.03
N LEU A 79 29.42 -3.77 -21.57
CA LEU A 79 29.75 -2.53 -22.26
C LEU A 79 30.39 -1.55 -21.28
N LEU A 80 31.68 -1.24 -21.47
CA LEU A 80 32.36 -0.21 -20.69
C LEU A 80 32.16 1.16 -21.36
N THR A 81 31.98 2.20 -20.54
CA THR A 81 31.79 3.58 -21.02
C THR A 81 32.78 4.51 -20.34
N PHE A 82 33.54 5.27 -21.13
CA PHE A 82 34.53 6.22 -20.66
C PHE A 82 34.21 7.63 -21.16
N SER A 83 33.74 8.49 -20.27
CA SER A 83 33.36 9.88 -20.61
C SER A 83 34.57 10.82 -20.57
N TYR A 84 34.60 11.81 -21.46
CA TYR A 84 35.59 12.89 -21.48
C TYR A 84 35.04 14.12 -22.21
N GLN A 85 35.57 15.30 -21.91
CA GLN A 85 35.20 16.53 -22.63
C GLN A 85 36.17 16.85 -23.75
N LYS A 86 35.69 16.87 -24.98
CA LYS A 86 36.56 17.00 -26.16
C LYS A 86 37.39 18.29 -26.20
N SER A 87 36.88 19.39 -25.64
CA SER A 87 37.53 20.72 -25.70
C SER A 87 38.70 20.90 -24.75
N VAL A 88 38.74 20.10 -23.66
CA VAL A 88 39.72 20.26 -22.58
C VAL A 88 40.39 18.96 -22.15
N GLU A 89 39.92 17.80 -22.58
CA GLU A 89 40.43 16.48 -22.17
C GLU A 89 40.60 15.53 -23.36
N THR A 90 41.49 14.55 -23.20
CA THR A 90 41.55 13.33 -24.02
C THR A 90 41.42 12.12 -23.11
N VAL A 91 40.89 11.01 -23.65
CA VAL A 91 40.89 9.71 -22.98
C VAL A 91 41.49 8.65 -23.89
N GLU A 92 42.44 7.89 -23.35
CA GLU A 92 43.14 6.79 -24.00
C GLU A 92 42.88 5.51 -23.21
N ILE A 93 42.59 4.43 -23.92
CA ILE A 93 42.34 3.11 -23.34
C ILE A 93 43.55 2.26 -23.73
N ASP A 94 44.32 1.80 -22.76
CA ASP A 94 45.53 1.01 -23.02
C ASP A 94 45.16 -0.42 -23.42
N TYR A 95 44.26 -1.02 -22.64
CA TYR A 95 43.74 -2.36 -22.91
C TYR A 95 42.40 -2.57 -22.20
N ILE A 96 41.61 -3.47 -22.78
CA ILE A 96 40.48 -4.13 -22.15
C ILE A 96 40.62 -5.62 -22.43
N ARG A 97 40.69 -6.44 -21.39
CA ARG A 97 40.93 -7.88 -21.55
C ARG A 97 40.16 -8.71 -20.53
N VAL A 98 39.75 -9.89 -20.95
CA VAL A 98 39.08 -10.89 -20.13
C VAL A 98 40.05 -12.05 -19.92
N ARG A 99 40.36 -12.35 -18.67
CA ARG A 99 41.15 -13.52 -18.28
C ARG A 99 40.21 -14.66 -17.90
N LYS A 100 40.35 -15.78 -18.61
CA LYS A 100 39.56 -16.99 -18.41
C LYS A 100 40.10 -17.81 -17.23
N PRO A 101 39.28 -18.69 -16.62
CA PRO A 101 39.74 -19.60 -15.56
C PRO A 101 40.91 -20.51 -15.95
N ASP A 102 41.03 -20.86 -17.25
CA ASP A 102 42.13 -21.65 -17.78
C ASP A 102 43.44 -20.84 -18.01
N GLY A 103 43.42 -19.55 -17.68
CA GLY A 103 44.53 -18.63 -17.83
C GLY A 103 44.63 -17.96 -19.21
N SER A 104 43.80 -18.36 -20.18
CA SER A 104 43.75 -17.71 -21.50
C SER A 104 43.23 -16.26 -21.39
N ILE A 105 43.66 -15.40 -22.32
CA ILE A 105 43.29 -13.98 -22.34
C ILE A 105 42.56 -13.68 -23.65
N VAL A 106 41.38 -13.10 -23.53
CA VAL A 106 40.62 -12.54 -24.64
C VAL A 106 40.72 -11.02 -24.57
N ALA A 107 41.48 -10.42 -25.48
CA ALA A 107 41.55 -8.96 -25.60
C ALA A 107 40.38 -8.43 -26.43
N THR A 108 39.82 -7.28 -26.02
CA THR A 108 38.91 -6.50 -26.84
C THR A 108 39.76 -5.62 -27.77
N PRO A 109 39.66 -5.77 -29.10
CA PRO A 109 40.34 -4.88 -30.04
C PRO A 109 39.91 -3.43 -29.79
N LEU A 110 40.87 -2.52 -29.64
CA LEU A 110 40.55 -1.11 -29.39
C LEU A 110 39.90 -0.43 -30.60
N ASP A 111 40.06 -0.99 -31.81
CA ASP A 111 39.35 -0.55 -33.02
C ASP A 111 37.83 -0.79 -32.94
N ASP A 112 37.37 -1.67 -32.03
CA ASP A 112 35.94 -1.89 -31.77
C ASP A 112 35.35 -0.80 -30.85
N VAL A 113 36.19 0.06 -30.24
CA VAL A 113 35.74 1.13 -29.34
C VAL A 113 35.11 2.25 -30.16
N GLN A 114 33.84 2.53 -29.90
CA GLN A 114 33.12 3.59 -30.57
C GLN A 114 33.22 4.89 -29.79
N ASP A 115 33.73 5.93 -30.42
CA ASP A 115 33.73 7.28 -29.88
C ASP A 115 32.51 8.04 -30.37
N MET A 116 31.59 8.38 -29.47
CA MET A 116 30.34 9.05 -29.80
C MET A 116 30.00 10.23 -28.89
N PRO A 117 29.23 11.21 -29.38
CA PRO A 117 28.65 12.21 -28.51
C PRO A 117 27.74 11.58 -27.46
N SER A 118 27.85 12.04 -26.21
CA SER A 118 26.95 11.62 -25.12
C SER A 118 25.48 11.96 -25.44
N ASN A 119 24.52 11.38 -24.70
CA ASN A 119 23.10 11.69 -24.89
C ASN A 119 22.79 13.19 -24.78
N ILE A 120 23.37 13.87 -23.80
CA ILE A 120 23.14 15.31 -23.62
C ILE A 120 23.71 16.14 -24.77
N THR A 121 24.87 15.75 -25.31
CA THR A 121 25.45 16.40 -26.50
C THR A 121 24.60 16.17 -27.74
N ARG A 122 23.96 14.99 -27.88
CA ARG A 122 23.04 14.72 -29.01
C ARG A 122 21.75 15.54 -28.91
N GLU A 123 21.24 15.75 -27.69
CA GLU A 123 20.04 16.56 -27.44
C GLU A 123 20.31 18.07 -27.55
N ALA A 124 21.53 18.51 -27.22
CA ALA A 124 21.92 19.92 -27.14
C ALA A 124 23.38 20.15 -27.59
N PRO A 125 23.70 20.02 -28.88
CA PRO A 125 25.07 20.04 -29.39
C PRO A 125 25.81 21.37 -29.19
N PHE A 126 25.09 22.47 -28.99
CA PHE A 126 25.68 23.78 -28.70
C PHE A 126 26.11 23.96 -27.24
N TYR A 127 25.69 23.08 -26.33
CA TYR A 127 25.78 23.27 -24.88
C TYR A 127 26.67 22.24 -24.18
N SER A 128 27.02 21.15 -24.87
CA SER A 128 27.89 20.12 -24.35
C SER A 128 28.76 19.59 -25.48
N ASP A 129 30.04 19.41 -25.21
CA ASP A 129 30.98 18.69 -26.06
C ASP A 129 31.42 17.35 -25.43
N LEU A 130 30.66 16.90 -24.42
CA LEU A 130 30.89 15.63 -23.74
C LEU A 130 30.75 14.47 -24.71
N ARG A 131 31.78 13.63 -24.75
CA ARG A 131 31.87 12.42 -25.55
C ARG A 131 32.10 11.21 -24.67
N GLU A 132 31.75 10.06 -25.20
CA GLU A 132 31.89 8.77 -24.54
C GLU A 132 32.56 7.78 -25.49
N LYS A 133 33.56 7.07 -24.98
CA LYS A 133 34.10 5.87 -25.63
C LYS A 133 33.35 4.65 -25.11
N HIS A 134 32.63 3.97 -26.00
CA HIS A 134 31.84 2.78 -25.74
C HIS A 134 32.65 1.55 -26.18
N ALA A 135 33.03 0.71 -25.24
CA ALA A 135 33.89 -0.44 -25.49
C ALA A 135 33.14 -1.75 -25.18
N PRO A 136 32.69 -2.51 -26.20
CA PRO A 136 32.01 -3.77 -26.00
C PRO A 136 33.00 -4.84 -25.53
N VAL A 137 32.80 -5.41 -24.34
CA VAL A 137 33.75 -6.36 -23.78
C VAL A 137 33.63 -7.72 -24.48
N LYS A 138 34.70 -8.11 -25.16
CA LYS A 138 34.72 -9.35 -25.96
C LYS A 138 34.89 -10.58 -25.08
N GLY A 139 33.97 -11.54 -25.24
CA GLY A 139 34.09 -12.88 -24.66
C GLY A 139 33.97 -12.92 -23.14
N LEU A 140 33.29 -11.97 -22.50
CA LEU A 140 33.04 -11.99 -21.05
C LEU A 140 32.02 -13.07 -20.67
N SER A 141 32.31 -13.85 -19.63
CA SER A 141 31.44 -14.92 -19.12
C SER A 141 31.58 -15.05 -17.59
N THR A 142 30.64 -15.75 -16.97
CA THR A 142 30.68 -16.06 -15.54
C THR A 142 31.95 -16.86 -15.19
N GLY A 143 32.66 -16.45 -14.13
CA GLY A 143 33.94 -17.00 -13.70
C GLY A 143 35.18 -16.25 -14.20
N ASP A 144 35.03 -15.38 -15.20
CA ASP A 144 36.14 -14.62 -15.78
C ASP A 144 36.57 -13.43 -14.90
N VAL A 145 37.78 -12.92 -15.15
CA VAL A 145 38.26 -11.64 -14.61
C VAL A 145 38.40 -10.63 -15.74
N LEU A 146 37.64 -9.54 -15.66
CA LEU A 146 37.75 -8.39 -16.54
C LEU A 146 38.81 -7.42 -16.01
N GLU A 147 39.74 -7.01 -16.86
CA GLU A 147 40.77 -6.02 -16.54
C GLU A 147 40.76 -4.91 -17.59
N TRP A 148 40.85 -3.65 -17.15
CA TRP A 148 41.08 -2.51 -18.06
C TRP A 148 41.98 -1.45 -17.44
N GLN A 149 42.59 -0.66 -18.30
CA GLN A 149 43.40 0.49 -17.93
C GLN A 149 43.11 1.67 -18.87
N CYS A 150 42.92 2.86 -18.30
CA CYS A 150 42.58 4.08 -19.04
C CYS A 150 43.28 5.31 -18.45
N HIS A 151 43.56 6.26 -19.34
CA HIS A 151 44.28 7.49 -19.06
C HIS A 151 43.47 8.69 -19.55
N TRP A 152 43.19 9.63 -18.65
CA TRP A 152 42.64 10.94 -19.00
C TRP A 152 43.73 11.98 -18.90
N ARG A 153 43.80 12.85 -19.90
CA ARG A 153 44.70 14.00 -19.89
C ARG A 153 43.92 15.27 -20.13
N GLN A 154 43.94 16.16 -19.15
CA GLN A 154 43.41 17.49 -19.30
C GLN A 154 44.43 18.35 -20.05
N THR A 155 44.09 18.72 -21.28
CA THR A 155 44.94 19.51 -22.20
C THR A 155 44.82 21.01 -21.94
N LYS A 156 43.75 21.47 -21.26
CA LYS A 156 43.54 22.87 -20.87
C LYS A 156 42.96 22.97 -19.47
N PRO A 157 43.49 23.84 -18.60
CA PRO A 157 42.95 24.02 -17.26
C PRO A 157 41.54 24.64 -17.34
N LEU A 158 40.63 24.18 -16.48
CA LEU A 158 39.31 24.82 -16.34
C LEU A 158 39.43 26.23 -15.75
N VAL A 159 40.40 26.40 -14.86
CA VAL A 159 40.75 27.68 -14.23
C VAL A 159 42.28 27.77 -14.23
N PRO A 160 42.88 28.75 -14.93
CA PRO A 160 44.32 28.90 -14.94
C PRO A 160 44.89 28.97 -13.51
N GLY A 161 45.82 28.06 -13.23
CA GLY A 161 46.50 27.97 -11.95
C GLY A 161 45.66 27.46 -10.79
N GLN A 162 44.49 26.87 -11.02
CA GLN A 162 43.64 26.25 -9.99
C GLN A 162 43.13 24.88 -10.44
N PHE A 163 42.99 23.97 -9.48
CA PHE A 163 42.47 22.61 -9.66
C PHE A 163 41.71 22.12 -8.42
N TRP A 164 40.82 21.16 -8.62
CA TRP A 164 40.05 20.48 -7.57
C TRP A 164 39.61 19.09 -8.03
N THR A 165 39.28 18.21 -7.09
CA THR A 165 38.67 16.91 -7.36
C THR A 165 37.85 16.43 -6.17
N SER A 166 36.95 15.50 -6.42
CA SER A 166 36.20 14.77 -5.40
C SER A 166 36.15 13.30 -5.77
N PHE A 167 36.25 12.41 -4.77
CA PHE A 167 36.23 10.97 -4.96
C PHE A 167 35.33 10.32 -3.91
N ALA A 168 34.53 9.34 -4.33
CA ALA A 168 33.74 8.50 -3.44
C ALA A 168 34.19 7.05 -3.61
N PHE A 169 34.51 6.39 -2.50
CA PHE A 169 34.78 4.96 -2.48
C PHE A 169 33.48 4.20 -2.70
N SER A 170 33.58 2.95 -3.17
CA SER A 170 32.39 2.11 -3.30
C SER A 170 31.91 1.68 -1.91
N HIS A 171 30.63 1.91 -1.65
CA HIS A 171 29.95 1.48 -0.42
C HIS A 171 28.94 0.35 -0.67
N ASP A 172 28.50 0.18 -1.93
CA ASP A 172 27.39 -0.72 -2.29
C ASP A 172 27.84 -2.02 -2.97
N ASP A 173 29.12 -2.14 -3.33
CA ASP A 173 29.70 -3.30 -3.99
C ASP A 173 30.85 -3.88 -3.14
N VAL A 174 31.08 -5.20 -3.26
CA VAL A 174 32.24 -5.83 -2.63
C VAL A 174 33.51 -5.46 -3.38
N VAL A 175 34.42 -4.76 -2.68
CA VAL A 175 35.71 -4.30 -3.20
C VAL A 175 36.84 -4.77 -2.28
N LEU A 176 37.69 -5.66 -2.78
CA LEU A 176 38.80 -6.23 -2.00
C LEU A 176 39.90 -5.18 -1.78
N LYS A 177 40.17 -4.35 -2.78
CA LYS A 177 41.15 -3.27 -2.71
C LYS A 177 40.74 -2.11 -3.61
N GLN A 178 40.42 -0.97 -3.00
CA GLN A 178 40.26 0.30 -3.68
C GLN A 178 41.37 1.24 -3.26
N GLN A 179 42.06 1.83 -4.24
CA GLN A 179 43.15 2.76 -4.01
C GLN A 179 42.87 4.09 -4.69
N LEU A 180 43.03 5.17 -3.94
CA LEU A 180 43.07 6.53 -4.48
C LEU A 180 44.46 7.11 -4.22
N GLN A 181 45.06 7.71 -5.25
CA GLN A 181 46.26 8.50 -5.13
C GLN A 181 46.04 9.89 -5.73
N ILE A 182 46.46 10.94 -5.03
CA ILE A 182 46.43 12.31 -5.55
C ILE A 182 47.83 12.91 -5.38
N SER A 183 48.47 13.28 -6.48
CA SER A 183 49.77 13.96 -6.54
C SER A 183 49.57 15.44 -6.86
N VAL A 184 50.22 16.31 -6.09
CA VAL A 184 50.22 17.76 -6.30
C VAL A 184 51.65 18.30 -6.22
N PRO A 185 51.96 19.45 -6.84
CA PRO A 185 53.27 20.08 -6.70
C PRO A 185 53.57 20.39 -5.23
N HIS A 186 54.79 20.13 -4.76
CA HIS A 186 55.16 20.18 -3.34
C HIS A 186 54.74 21.48 -2.63
N ASP A 187 55.02 22.63 -3.25
CA ASP A 187 54.77 23.96 -2.66
C ASP A 187 53.33 24.44 -2.88
N ARG A 188 52.49 23.64 -3.54
CA ARG A 188 51.11 24.02 -3.81
C ARG A 188 50.26 23.86 -2.56
N ALA A 189 49.68 24.97 -2.09
CA ALA A 189 48.68 24.93 -1.02
C ALA A 189 47.38 24.27 -1.52
N VAL A 190 46.87 23.30 -0.75
CA VAL A 190 45.60 22.61 -1.03
C VAL A 190 44.80 22.45 0.27
N LYS A 191 43.48 22.59 0.14
CA LYS A 191 42.49 22.19 1.14
C LYS A 191 42.07 20.76 0.83
N ILE A 192 42.22 19.88 1.81
CA ILE A 192 41.85 18.47 1.66
C ILE A 192 41.05 18.00 2.87
N LYS A 193 39.99 17.25 2.62
CA LYS A 193 39.20 16.59 3.66
C LYS A 193 38.83 15.20 3.19
N SER A 194 38.92 14.23 4.10
CA SER A 194 38.47 12.86 3.84
C SER A 194 37.62 12.31 4.98
N SER A 195 36.56 11.55 4.66
CA SER A 195 35.79 10.73 5.61
C SER A 195 36.70 9.61 6.16
N GLY A 196 36.45 9.09 7.36
CA GLY A 196 37.18 7.93 7.88
C GLY A 196 38.69 8.14 8.08
N ALA A 197 39.50 7.15 7.70
CA ALA A 197 40.96 7.18 7.92
C ALA A 197 41.67 8.24 7.03
N PRO A 198 42.63 9.01 7.58
CA PRO A 198 43.38 10.01 6.82
C PRO A 198 44.29 9.36 5.77
N PRO A 199 44.70 10.10 4.72
CA PRO A 199 45.67 9.60 3.75
C PRO A 199 47.03 9.32 4.39
N THR A 200 47.74 8.35 3.85
CA THR A 200 49.21 8.32 3.96
C THR A 200 49.78 9.40 3.04
N ILE A 201 50.65 10.24 3.59
CA ILE A 201 51.30 11.34 2.85
C ILE A 201 52.76 10.98 2.62
N SER A 202 53.23 11.11 1.38
CA SER A 202 54.63 10.97 1.02
C SER A 202 55.09 12.15 0.17
N GLU A 203 56.36 12.52 0.30
CA GLU A 203 56.99 13.61 -0.44
C GLU A 203 58.27 13.08 -1.10
N ASP A 204 58.47 13.39 -2.38
CA ASP A 204 59.64 12.97 -3.17
C ASP A 204 60.52 14.16 -3.59
N GLY A 205 60.34 15.32 -2.94
CA GLY A 205 61.08 16.56 -3.17
C GLY A 205 60.48 17.48 -4.24
N GLN A 206 59.71 16.95 -5.21
CA GLN A 206 59.00 17.78 -6.20
C GLN A 206 57.48 17.71 -6.05
N ARG A 207 56.98 16.63 -5.46
CA ARG A 207 55.55 16.36 -5.32
C ARG A 207 55.20 15.99 -3.88
N ARG A 208 53.96 16.31 -3.52
CA ARG A 208 53.28 15.76 -2.35
C ARG A 208 52.20 14.82 -2.82
N VAL A 209 52.22 13.59 -2.31
CA VAL A 209 51.32 12.52 -2.72
C VAL A 209 50.47 12.08 -1.53
N TYR A 210 49.15 12.11 -1.73
CA TYR A 210 48.14 11.64 -0.78
C TYR A 210 47.61 10.28 -1.25
N LYS A 211 47.65 9.27 -0.38
CA LYS A 211 47.23 7.92 -0.72
C LYS A 211 46.24 7.35 0.28
N TRP A 212 45.15 6.80 -0.23
CA TRP A 212 44.18 6.02 0.54
C TRP A 212 44.10 4.61 -0.04
N ILE A 213 44.04 3.62 0.84
CA ILE A 213 43.71 2.25 0.47
C ILE A 213 42.54 1.85 1.38
N ARG A 214 41.44 1.41 0.77
CA ARG A 214 40.25 0.91 1.45
C ARG A 214 39.84 -0.44 0.89
N SER A 215 39.09 -1.18 1.68
CA SER A 215 38.33 -2.35 1.25
C SER A 215 36.89 -2.17 1.71
N ASN A 216 35.95 -2.72 0.94
CA ASN A 216 34.55 -2.84 1.30
C ASN A 216 34.19 -4.32 1.16
N LEU A 217 34.30 -5.06 2.27
CA LEU A 217 34.09 -6.52 2.25
C LEU A 217 32.63 -6.92 2.46
N GLU A 218 31.79 -5.97 2.83
CA GLU A 218 30.36 -6.17 3.04
C GLU A 218 29.60 -5.09 2.27
N ARG A 219 28.41 -5.43 1.80
CA ARG A 219 27.53 -4.44 1.20
C ARG A 219 26.97 -3.54 2.29
N ALA A 220 26.99 -2.21 2.09
CA ALA A 220 26.37 -1.29 3.04
C ALA A 220 24.89 -1.68 3.27
N THR A 221 24.53 -1.82 4.55
CA THR A 221 23.16 -2.13 5.01
C THR A 221 22.36 -0.87 5.32
N THR A 222 22.79 0.30 4.82
CA THR A 222 22.00 1.52 4.95
C THR A 222 20.60 1.24 4.41
N SER A 223 19.59 1.48 5.25
CA SER A 223 18.18 1.38 4.86
C SER A 223 18.02 2.06 3.51
N LYS A 224 17.56 1.31 2.50
CA LYS A 224 17.35 1.87 1.15
C LYS A 224 16.33 3.01 1.22
N ALA A 225 15.40 2.95 2.17
CA ALA A 225 14.41 4.01 2.40
C ALA A 225 15.04 5.31 2.90
N ASP A 226 15.97 5.25 3.86
CA ASP A 226 16.65 6.45 4.39
C ASP A 226 17.51 7.13 3.32
N ALA A 227 18.25 6.35 2.54
CA ALA A 227 19.09 6.88 1.45
C ALA A 227 18.26 7.59 0.37
N VAL A 228 17.08 7.04 0.01
CA VAL A 228 16.14 7.68 -0.92
C VAL A 228 15.60 8.99 -0.34
N GLN A 229 15.18 9.01 0.92
CA GLN A 229 14.69 10.23 1.58
C GLN A 229 15.76 11.34 1.57
N LEU A 230 16.99 11.01 1.93
CA LEU A 230 18.10 11.95 1.88
C LEU A 230 18.35 12.46 0.45
N ALA A 231 18.28 11.59 -0.56
CA ALA A 231 18.43 11.99 -1.96
C ALA A 231 17.34 12.97 -2.43
N ILE A 232 16.06 12.71 -2.10
CA ILE A 232 14.92 13.58 -2.46
C ILE A 232 15.11 15.00 -1.92
N HIS A 233 15.64 15.11 -0.70
CA HIS A 233 15.83 16.38 -0.02
C HIS A 233 17.21 17.01 -0.28
N GLY A 234 18.03 16.39 -1.14
CA GLY A 234 19.37 16.86 -1.43
C GLY A 234 20.32 16.79 -0.23
N ARG A 235 20.08 15.90 0.73
CA ARG A 235 20.85 15.77 1.98
C ARG A 235 21.82 14.58 1.96
N LEU A 236 22.24 14.10 0.78
CA LEU A 236 23.25 13.05 0.71
C LEU A 236 24.56 13.52 1.35
N ALA A 237 25.28 12.58 1.96
CA ALA A 237 26.60 12.83 2.51
C ALA A 237 27.55 13.34 1.41
N PRO A 238 28.47 14.27 1.71
CA PRO A 238 29.46 14.73 0.75
C PRO A 238 30.38 13.58 0.30
N PRO A 239 31.09 13.71 -0.84
CA PRO A 239 32.07 12.72 -1.28
C PRO A 239 33.12 12.42 -0.22
N ASP A 240 33.63 11.18 -0.20
CA ASP A 240 34.59 10.73 0.81
C ASP A 240 35.89 11.51 0.83
N VAL A 241 36.37 11.95 -0.32
CA VAL A 241 37.57 12.76 -0.44
C VAL A 241 37.24 13.98 -1.27
N GLN A 242 37.59 15.15 -0.76
CA GLN A 242 37.51 16.41 -1.47
C GLN A 242 38.86 17.12 -1.38
N LEU A 243 39.36 17.57 -2.52
CA LEU A 243 40.58 18.36 -2.61
C LEU A 243 40.36 19.58 -3.48
N SER A 244 40.85 20.73 -3.05
CA SER A 244 40.81 21.97 -3.80
C SER A 244 42.06 22.80 -3.56
N SER A 245 42.53 23.49 -4.59
CA SER A 245 43.61 24.47 -4.46
C SER A 245 43.11 25.90 -4.22
N PHE A 246 41.80 26.14 -4.27
CA PHE A 246 41.20 27.37 -3.78
C PHE A 246 41.32 27.46 -2.25
N GLN A 247 41.74 28.61 -1.75
CA GLN A 247 42.01 28.79 -0.32
C GLN A 247 40.82 29.41 0.43
N SER A 248 39.89 30.05 -0.28
CA SER A 248 38.72 30.70 0.31
C SER A 248 37.51 30.67 -0.61
N TRP A 249 36.30 30.79 -0.03
CA TRP A 249 35.07 30.97 -0.79
C TRP A 249 35.03 32.30 -1.55
N GLU A 250 35.83 33.30 -1.11
CA GLU A 250 36.01 34.56 -1.81
C GLU A 250 36.71 34.37 -3.17
N GLU A 251 37.74 33.52 -3.23
CA GLU A 251 38.38 33.18 -4.51
C GLU A 251 37.42 32.45 -5.45
N VAL A 252 36.61 31.53 -4.93
CA VAL A 252 35.58 30.82 -5.71
C VAL A 252 34.54 31.79 -6.26
N GLY A 253 34.03 32.69 -5.41
CA GLY A 253 33.05 33.70 -5.82
C GLY A 253 33.62 34.69 -6.83
N ARG A 254 34.83 35.22 -6.61
CA ARG A 254 35.50 36.14 -7.56
C ARG A 254 35.72 35.48 -8.93
N TRP A 255 36.12 34.22 -8.94
CA TRP A 255 36.27 33.47 -10.18
C TRP A 255 34.93 33.31 -10.91
N TYR A 256 33.87 32.87 -10.22
CA TYR A 256 32.55 32.73 -10.82
C TYR A 256 32.01 34.06 -11.35
N ASP A 257 32.16 35.15 -10.57
CA ASP A 257 31.75 36.49 -11.01
C ASP A 257 32.46 36.91 -12.31
N GLY A 258 33.76 36.60 -12.44
CA GLY A 258 34.52 36.82 -13.66
C GLY A 258 33.96 36.08 -14.89
N LEU A 259 33.27 34.96 -14.71
CA LEU A 259 32.64 34.21 -15.80
C LEU A 259 31.31 34.84 -16.27
N GLN A 260 30.57 35.48 -15.36
CA GLN A 260 29.22 36.00 -15.65
C GLN A 260 29.13 37.52 -15.87
N ARG A 261 30.05 38.32 -15.33
CA ARG A 261 29.88 39.78 -15.16
C ARG A 261 29.59 40.50 -16.47
N GLU A 262 30.31 40.19 -17.54
CA GLU A 262 30.10 40.81 -18.86
C GLU A 262 28.85 40.27 -19.57
N ARG A 263 28.40 39.07 -19.19
CA ARG A 263 27.32 38.32 -19.85
C ARG A 263 25.93 38.71 -19.36
N ILE A 264 25.84 39.25 -18.16
CA ILE A 264 24.59 39.80 -17.58
C ILE A 264 24.32 41.25 -18.00
N VAL A 265 25.26 41.94 -18.64
CA VAL A 265 25.12 43.35 -19.02
C VAL A 265 23.95 43.52 -20.01
N PRO A 266 22.94 44.36 -19.72
CA PRO A 266 21.79 44.50 -20.61
C PRO A 266 22.13 45.14 -21.96
N SER A 267 22.03 44.35 -23.02
CA SER A 267 22.11 44.81 -24.42
C SER A 267 20.86 45.62 -24.84
N PRO A 268 20.87 46.29 -26.00
CA PRO A 268 19.68 46.97 -26.52
C PRO A 268 18.44 46.07 -26.61
N GLU A 269 18.60 44.83 -27.07
CA GLU A 269 17.53 43.84 -27.23
C GLU A 269 16.96 43.40 -25.87
N ILE A 270 17.84 43.22 -24.86
CA ILE A 270 17.40 42.95 -23.47
C ILE A 270 16.56 44.11 -22.94
N ARG A 271 17.00 45.35 -23.14
CA ARG A 271 16.28 46.54 -22.66
C ARG A 271 14.92 46.70 -23.32
N GLU A 272 14.84 46.47 -24.63
CA GLU A 272 13.59 46.47 -25.37
C GLU A 272 12.64 45.40 -24.84
N LYS A 273 13.13 44.16 -24.66
CA LYS A 273 12.30 43.08 -24.11
C LYS A 273 11.85 43.36 -22.68
N THR A 274 12.71 43.91 -21.83
CA THR A 274 12.33 44.35 -20.48
C THR A 274 11.23 45.41 -20.52
N ALA A 275 11.31 46.41 -21.40
CA ALA A 275 10.29 47.44 -21.55
C ALA A 275 8.95 46.87 -22.05
N GLU A 276 8.99 45.86 -22.93
CA GLU A 276 7.81 45.11 -23.37
C GLU A 276 7.13 44.39 -22.19
N LEU A 277 7.89 43.60 -21.43
CA LEU A 277 7.38 42.79 -20.32
C LEU A 277 6.87 43.63 -19.14
N SER A 278 7.43 44.82 -18.94
CA SER A 278 7.09 45.72 -17.83
C SER A 278 6.03 46.77 -18.15
N ARG A 279 5.61 46.90 -19.41
CA ARG A 279 4.75 48.01 -19.90
C ARG A 279 3.46 48.22 -19.10
N ASN A 280 2.82 47.12 -18.68
CA ASN A 280 1.52 47.14 -17.99
C ASN A 280 1.62 46.75 -16.51
N ALA A 281 2.84 46.67 -15.95
CA ALA A 281 3.03 46.27 -14.56
C ALA A 281 2.74 47.46 -13.62
N PRO A 282 1.81 47.32 -12.65
CA PRO A 282 1.40 48.41 -11.77
C PRO A 282 2.47 48.83 -10.75
N ASP A 283 3.39 47.93 -10.41
CA ASP A 283 4.44 48.14 -9.42
C ASP A 283 5.68 47.27 -9.74
N ASP A 284 6.76 47.47 -8.99
CA ASP A 284 8.02 46.74 -9.19
C ASP A 284 7.91 45.24 -8.89
N ALA A 285 7.01 44.84 -7.98
CA ALA A 285 6.77 43.42 -7.69
C ALA A 285 6.08 42.73 -8.88
N ALA A 286 5.14 43.40 -9.54
CA ALA A 286 4.47 42.91 -10.74
C ALA A 286 5.44 42.85 -11.93
N LYS A 287 6.34 43.84 -12.09
CA LYS A 287 7.41 43.79 -13.11
C LYS A 287 8.28 42.54 -12.91
N LEU A 288 8.70 42.31 -11.67
CA LEU A 288 9.59 41.20 -11.33
C LEU A 288 8.90 39.83 -11.53
N ARG A 289 7.61 39.70 -11.18
CA ARG A 289 6.81 38.50 -11.51
C ARG A 289 6.67 38.28 -13.02
N ALA A 290 6.41 39.33 -13.80
CA ALA A 290 6.26 39.22 -15.26
C ALA A 290 7.57 38.77 -15.93
N ILE A 291 8.70 39.35 -15.53
CA ILE A 291 10.02 38.97 -16.03
C ILE A 291 10.38 37.54 -15.61
N TYR A 292 10.16 37.18 -14.34
CA TYR A 292 10.38 35.82 -13.86
C TYR A 292 9.55 34.80 -14.67
N LYS A 293 8.26 35.08 -14.86
CA LYS A 293 7.34 34.22 -15.61
C LYS A 293 7.88 33.99 -17.02
N TYR A 294 8.23 35.06 -17.74
CA TYR A 294 8.78 34.98 -19.09
C TYR A 294 10.01 34.07 -19.15
N VAL A 295 11.01 34.29 -18.29
CA VAL A 295 12.24 33.46 -18.30
C VAL A 295 11.97 32.02 -17.88
N SER A 296 11.06 31.81 -16.92
CA SER A 296 10.70 30.48 -16.46
C SER A 296 9.99 29.68 -17.56
N THR A 297 8.91 30.20 -18.13
CA THR A 297 7.98 29.47 -19.00
C THR A 297 8.37 29.43 -20.47
N ASP A 298 9.10 30.43 -20.97
CA ASP A 298 9.32 30.58 -22.42
C ASP A 298 10.68 30.04 -22.89
N PHE A 299 11.55 29.65 -21.95
CA PHE A 299 12.89 29.13 -22.23
C PHE A 299 13.01 27.67 -21.78
N ARG A 300 13.33 26.78 -22.72
CA ARG A 300 13.51 25.36 -22.42
C ARG A 300 14.79 25.12 -21.61
N TYR A 301 14.69 24.34 -20.53
CA TYR A 301 15.83 23.97 -19.71
C TYR A 301 16.61 22.80 -20.31
N ILE A 302 17.94 22.92 -20.32
CA ILE A 302 18.85 21.84 -20.72
C ILE A 302 19.88 21.67 -19.61
N GLY A 303 20.00 20.48 -19.03
CA GLY A 303 20.95 20.25 -17.93
C GLY A 303 22.37 19.97 -18.44
N VAL A 304 23.30 20.92 -18.30
CA VAL A 304 24.73 20.74 -18.57
C VAL A 304 25.50 20.71 -17.24
N SER A 305 26.34 19.70 -17.03
CA SER A 305 27.04 19.51 -15.75
C SER A 305 28.53 19.16 -15.88
N PHE A 306 29.13 19.40 -17.06
CA PHE A 306 30.52 19.01 -17.34
C PHE A 306 31.34 20.19 -17.85
N GLY A 307 32.62 20.21 -17.48
CA GLY A 307 33.62 21.13 -18.01
C GLY A 307 33.50 22.57 -17.60
N ILE A 308 34.15 23.45 -18.37
CA ILE A 308 33.99 24.89 -18.17
C ILE A 308 32.55 25.32 -18.48
N GLY A 309 31.90 24.62 -19.41
CA GLY A 309 30.47 24.73 -19.69
C GLY A 309 29.57 24.35 -18.52
N ARG A 310 30.08 23.77 -17.43
CA ARG A 310 29.35 23.64 -16.16
C ARG A 310 29.19 24.99 -15.47
N TYR A 311 30.17 25.88 -15.60
CA TYR A 311 30.28 27.11 -14.80
C TYR A 311 30.09 28.40 -15.60
N GLN A 312 30.57 28.46 -16.84
CA GLN A 312 30.54 29.66 -17.66
C GLN A 312 29.21 29.77 -18.43
N PRO A 313 28.39 30.82 -18.20
CA PRO A 313 27.15 31.00 -18.94
C PRO A 313 27.41 31.57 -20.35
N HIS A 314 26.41 31.51 -21.21
CA HIS A 314 26.29 32.31 -22.43
C HIS A 314 25.89 33.75 -22.09
N SER A 315 26.01 34.69 -23.04
CA SER A 315 25.50 36.05 -22.84
C SER A 315 23.96 36.08 -22.80
N ALA A 316 23.38 37.03 -22.05
CA ALA A 316 21.93 37.16 -21.97
C ALA A 316 21.26 37.32 -23.36
N ALA A 317 21.93 38.02 -24.29
CA ALA A 317 21.44 38.19 -25.66
C ALA A 317 21.44 36.87 -26.44
N GLU A 318 22.47 36.04 -26.30
CA GLU A 318 22.51 34.69 -26.90
C GLU A 318 21.41 33.81 -26.32
N VAL A 319 21.20 33.82 -25.00
CA VAL A 319 20.13 33.03 -24.37
C VAL A 319 18.76 33.49 -24.84
N LEU A 320 18.51 34.81 -24.91
CA LEU A 320 17.28 35.40 -25.44
C LEU A 320 17.00 34.93 -26.88
N ASN A 321 18.02 34.94 -27.74
CA ASN A 321 17.91 34.51 -29.13
C ASN A 321 17.73 32.99 -29.27
N ASN A 322 18.42 32.20 -28.45
CA ASN A 322 18.39 30.74 -28.53
C ASN A 322 17.06 30.15 -28.01
N GLN A 323 16.38 30.81 -27.07
CA GLN A 323 15.13 30.34 -26.42
C GLN A 323 15.29 29.04 -25.61
N TYR A 324 16.51 28.68 -25.23
CA TYR A 324 16.80 27.59 -24.29
C TYR A 324 18.12 27.82 -23.56
N GLY A 325 18.31 27.18 -22.41
CA GLY A 325 19.53 27.31 -21.62
C GLY A 325 19.53 26.43 -20.37
N ASP A 326 20.68 26.36 -19.71
CA ASP A 326 20.82 25.67 -18.42
C ASP A 326 20.63 26.62 -17.22
N CYS A 327 21.00 26.20 -16.01
CA CYS A 327 20.68 26.95 -14.78
C CYS A 327 21.34 28.33 -14.72
N LYS A 328 22.61 28.42 -15.13
CA LYS A 328 23.35 29.68 -15.16
C LYS A 328 22.92 30.55 -16.33
N ASP A 329 22.51 29.97 -17.46
CA ASP A 329 22.01 30.74 -18.60
C ASP A 329 20.66 31.38 -18.30
N LYS A 330 19.74 30.61 -17.69
CA LYS A 330 18.44 31.14 -17.26
C LYS A 330 18.60 32.17 -16.12
N HIS A 331 19.56 31.97 -15.21
CA HIS A 331 19.95 33.02 -14.25
C HIS A 331 20.47 34.27 -14.97
N THR A 332 21.39 34.11 -15.93
CA THR A 332 22.03 35.23 -16.65
C THR A 332 20.99 36.07 -17.40
N LEU A 333 20.06 35.42 -18.10
CA LEU A 333 18.96 36.11 -18.78
C LEU A 333 18.05 36.84 -17.77
N LEU A 334 17.63 36.16 -16.70
CA LEU A 334 16.81 36.76 -15.65
C LEU A 334 17.50 37.99 -15.03
N ALA A 335 18.78 37.85 -14.69
CA ALA A 335 19.58 38.90 -14.09
C ALA A 335 19.72 40.11 -15.01
N SER A 336 19.94 39.88 -16.31
CA SER A 336 20.04 40.97 -17.29
C SER A 336 18.72 41.71 -17.48
N LEU A 337 17.61 40.98 -17.61
CA LEU A 337 16.28 41.58 -17.75
C LEU A 337 15.88 42.39 -16.50
N LEU A 338 16.18 41.85 -15.31
CA LEU A 338 15.93 42.53 -14.03
C LEU A 338 16.85 43.73 -13.81
N ALA A 339 18.12 43.65 -14.20
CA ALA A 339 19.03 44.78 -14.16
C ALA A 339 18.56 45.93 -15.07
N ALA A 340 18.05 45.61 -16.27
CA ALA A 340 17.41 46.59 -17.14
C ALA A 340 16.15 47.21 -16.54
N ALA A 341 15.45 46.48 -15.67
CA ALA A 341 14.29 46.96 -14.92
C ALA A 341 14.66 47.74 -13.64
N GLY A 342 15.96 47.93 -13.35
CA GLY A 342 16.45 48.60 -12.15
C GLY A 342 16.48 47.72 -10.89
N VAL A 343 16.27 46.41 -11.03
CA VAL A 343 16.34 45.46 -9.92
C VAL A 343 17.70 44.79 -9.87
N ARG A 344 18.38 44.89 -8.73
CA ARG A 344 19.65 44.20 -8.49
C ARG A 344 19.41 42.76 -8.07
N VAL A 345 20.16 41.84 -8.68
CA VAL A 345 20.15 40.41 -8.33
C VAL A 345 21.56 39.84 -8.36
N TYR A 346 21.75 38.69 -7.73
CA TYR A 346 23.03 37.99 -7.65
C TYR A 346 22.83 36.49 -7.94
N PRO A 347 23.81 35.80 -8.55
CA PRO A 347 23.78 34.35 -8.61
C PRO A 347 24.00 33.76 -7.22
N ALA A 348 23.36 32.63 -6.97
CA ALA A 348 23.58 31.82 -5.80
C ALA A 348 23.94 30.40 -6.23
N LEU A 349 25.18 30.00 -5.93
CA LEU A 349 25.69 28.67 -6.23
C LEU A 349 25.20 27.71 -5.15
N ILE A 350 24.57 26.61 -5.56
CA ILE A 350 23.95 25.64 -4.65
C ILE A 350 24.21 24.21 -5.14
N ASN A 351 24.17 23.26 -4.21
CA ASN A 351 24.17 21.84 -4.53
C ASN A 351 22.74 21.30 -4.41
N SER A 352 22.28 20.50 -5.38
CA SER A 352 20.95 19.90 -5.40
C SER A 352 20.89 18.54 -4.71
N SER A 353 22.02 17.86 -4.51
CA SER A 353 22.09 16.46 -4.07
C SER A 353 22.75 16.27 -2.70
N HIS A 354 23.77 17.06 -2.39
CA HIS A 354 24.60 16.94 -1.19
C HIS A 354 24.55 18.20 -0.32
N ALA A 355 24.90 18.04 0.95
CA ALA A 355 25.24 19.18 1.81
C ALA A 355 26.61 19.76 1.42
N ILE A 356 26.77 21.09 1.58
CA ILE A 356 28.05 21.78 1.33
C ILE A 356 28.96 21.61 2.54
N ASP A 357 30.22 21.23 2.28
CA ASP A 357 31.30 21.22 3.24
C ASP A 357 32.00 22.60 3.26
N PRO A 358 31.79 23.43 4.31
CA PRO A 358 32.33 24.78 4.36
C PRO A 358 33.86 24.84 4.46
N ASP A 359 34.52 23.73 4.83
CA ASP A 359 35.97 23.69 5.09
C ASP A 359 36.80 23.51 3.81
N VAL A 360 36.16 23.15 2.69
CA VAL A 360 36.84 22.87 1.42
C VAL A 360 36.29 23.79 0.31
N PRO A 361 36.73 25.07 0.23
CA PRO A 361 36.31 25.97 -0.84
C PRO A 361 36.57 25.37 -2.22
N SER A 362 35.51 25.02 -2.95
CA SER A 362 35.64 24.34 -4.23
C SER A 362 34.44 24.59 -5.12
N PRO A 363 34.64 24.98 -6.40
CA PRO A 363 33.59 25.00 -7.40
C PRO A 363 32.87 23.66 -7.57
N GLY A 364 33.60 22.55 -7.37
CA GLY A 364 33.09 21.19 -7.56
C GLY A 364 31.94 20.82 -6.63
N GLN A 365 31.77 21.56 -5.52
CA GLN A 365 30.68 21.37 -4.57
C GLN A 365 29.34 21.91 -5.07
N PHE A 366 29.28 22.69 -6.15
CA PHE A 366 28.03 23.24 -6.68
C PHE A 366 27.63 22.57 -7.99
N ASP A 367 26.37 22.19 -8.13
CA ASP A 367 25.81 21.57 -9.34
C ASP A 367 24.66 22.38 -9.96
N HIS A 368 24.27 23.49 -9.31
CA HIS A 368 23.14 24.30 -9.69
C HIS A 368 23.35 25.79 -9.35
N VAL A 369 22.65 26.66 -10.09
CA VAL A 369 22.68 28.12 -9.89
C VAL A 369 21.26 28.65 -9.85
N ILE A 370 20.92 29.40 -8.80
CA ILE A 370 19.65 30.11 -8.64
C ILE A 370 19.90 31.61 -8.47
N THR A 371 18.84 32.40 -8.38
CA THR A 371 18.92 33.87 -8.30
C THR A 371 18.52 34.35 -6.91
N ALA A 372 19.38 35.17 -6.29
CA ALA A 372 19.11 35.87 -5.05
C ALA A 372 18.78 37.33 -5.33
N VAL A 373 17.63 37.79 -4.85
CA VAL A 373 17.16 39.18 -4.96
C VAL A 373 17.12 39.78 -3.56
N PRO A 374 17.99 40.75 -3.22
CA PRO A 374 17.97 41.39 -1.92
C PRO A 374 16.62 42.12 -1.66
N GLN A 375 16.07 41.93 -0.47
CA GLN A 375 14.84 42.56 0.02
C GLN A 375 15.09 43.16 1.42
N GLY A 376 15.96 44.16 1.48
CA GLY A 376 16.40 44.74 2.76
C GLY A 376 17.26 43.77 3.56
N LYS A 377 16.73 43.23 4.66
CA LYS A 377 17.41 42.21 5.48
C LYS A 377 17.15 40.78 4.98
N ASP A 378 16.09 40.60 4.20
CA ASP A 378 15.68 39.31 3.68
C ASP A 378 16.19 39.12 2.24
N THR A 379 16.16 37.88 1.77
CA THR A 379 16.51 37.51 0.39
C THR A 379 15.33 36.80 -0.24
N LEU A 380 14.84 37.32 -1.36
CA LEU A 380 13.91 36.60 -2.23
C LEU A 380 14.72 35.68 -3.14
N TRP A 381 14.34 34.41 -3.16
CA TRP A 381 14.99 33.36 -3.94
C TRP A 381 14.16 33.02 -5.17
N LEU A 382 14.78 33.02 -6.35
CA LEU A 382 14.13 32.72 -7.62
C LEU A 382 14.89 31.62 -8.35
N ASP A 383 14.17 30.58 -8.78
CA ASP A 383 14.65 29.54 -9.67
C ASP A 383 13.74 29.47 -10.91
N THR A 384 14.31 29.69 -12.09
CA THR A 384 13.61 29.65 -13.39
C THR A 384 13.83 28.33 -14.13
N THR A 385 14.59 27.39 -13.57
CA THR A 385 14.92 26.11 -14.22
C THR A 385 13.75 25.14 -14.22
N THR A 386 12.91 25.22 -13.20
CA THR A 386 11.61 24.54 -13.16
C THR A 386 10.59 25.36 -13.94
N GLU A 387 10.46 25.11 -15.25
CA GLU A 387 9.74 25.95 -16.23
C GLU A 387 8.26 26.27 -15.94
N VAL A 388 7.70 25.66 -14.91
CA VAL A 388 6.30 25.81 -14.48
C VAL A 388 6.18 26.10 -12.98
N ALA A 389 7.29 26.48 -12.34
CA ALA A 389 7.31 26.85 -10.94
C ALA A 389 6.58 28.20 -10.72
N PRO A 390 5.75 28.29 -9.68
CA PRO A 390 5.27 29.56 -9.17
C PRO A 390 6.41 30.50 -8.77
N PHE A 391 6.14 31.79 -8.82
CA PHE A 391 7.10 32.81 -8.41
C PHE A 391 7.57 32.62 -6.95
N GLY A 392 8.89 32.61 -6.74
CA GLY A 392 9.52 32.41 -5.44
C GLY A 392 9.59 30.95 -4.97
N TYR A 393 9.06 29.99 -5.75
CA TYR A 393 9.11 28.58 -5.40
C TYR A 393 10.51 28.01 -5.63
N LEU A 394 11.03 27.28 -4.65
CA LEU A 394 12.21 26.43 -4.78
C LEU A 394 11.79 24.96 -4.75
N ALA A 395 12.35 24.12 -5.62
CA ALA A 395 12.14 22.69 -5.56
C ALA A 395 12.66 22.09 -4.23
N VAL A 396 12.06 20.99 -3.77
CA VAL A 396 12.37 20.33 -2.50
C VAL A 396 13.88 20.16 -2.22
N PRO A 397 14.72 19.68 -3.16
CA PRO A 397 16.15 19.49 -2.90
C PRO A 397 16.95 20.79 -2.68
N LEU A 398 16.34 21.96 -2.94
CA LEU A 398 16.94 23.28 -2.81
C LEU A 398 16.44 24.04 -1.57
N ARG A 399 15.59 23.44 -0.73
CA ARG A 399 15.03 24.07 0.47
C ARG A 399 15.87 23.81 1.71
N ALA A 400 15.84 24.77 2.64
CA ALA A 400 16.64 24.77 3.87
C ALA A 400 18.14 24.52 3.62
N LYS A 401 18.66 24.84 2.43
CA LYS A 401 20.03 24.61 2.00
C LYS A 401 20.87 25.87 2.06
N ARG A 402 22.17 25.68 2.25
CA ARG A 402 23.17 26.75 2.11
C ARG A 402 23.45 26.97 0.64
N ALA A 403 23.44 28.22 0.21
CA ALA A 403 23.87 28.66 -1.11
C ALA A 403 24.91 29.77 -0.96
N LEU A 404 25.96 29.73 -1.80
CA LEU A 404 26.97 30.78 -1.85
C LEU A 404 26.48 31.89 -2.78
N VAL A 405 26.06 33.02 -2.21
CA VAL A 405 25.63 34.20 -2.97
C VAL A 405 26.86 34.97 -3.40
N VAL A 406 27.05 35.16 -4.70
CA VAL A 406 28.20 35.88 -5.26
C VAL A 406 27.80 37.32 -5.53
N PHE A 407 28.27 38.22 -4.67
CA PHE A 407 28.01 39.65 -4.80
C PHE A 407 29.01 40.32 -5.73
N SER A 408 28.54 41.28 -6.52
CA SER A 408 29.39 42.14 -7.35
C SER A 408 30.02 43.29 -6.57
N ASP A 409 29.50 43.60 -5.38
CA ASP A 409 29.83 44.79 -4.57
C ASP A 409 30.39 44.48 -3.18
N LYS A 410 30.49 43.20 -2.79
CA LYS A 410 31.09 42.74 -1.52
C LYS A 410 31.57 41.29 -1.63
N PRO A 411 32.31 40.75 -0.64
CA PRO A 411 32.67 39.33 -0.63
C PRO A 411 31.45 38.41 -0.67
N PRO A 412 31.56 37.20 -1.29
CA PRO A 412 30.48 36.23 -1.32
C PRO A 412 30.14 35.72 0.09
N ASP A 413 28.89 35.33 0.30
CA ASP A 413 28.38 34.91 1.61
C ASP A 413 27.47 33.68 1.49
N PHE A 414 27.49 32.82 2.51
CA PHE A 414 26.57 31.69 2.57
C PHE A 414 25.26 32.13 3.19
N GLN A 415 24.19 32.04 2.41
CA GLN A 415 22.83 32.28 2.88
C GLN A 415 22.02 30.99 2.84
N GLN A 416 21.02 30.89 3.72
CA GLN A 416 20.12 29.74 3.77
C GLN A 416 18.86 30.03 2.97
N THR A 417 18.49 29.11 2.09
CA THR A 417 17.22 29.15 1.36
C THR A 417 16.04 28.83 2.28
N PRO A 418 14.81 29.30 1.98
CA PRO A 418 13.61 28.97 2.74
C PRO A 418 13.38 27.46 2.88
N ALA A 419 12.81 27.04 4.00
CA ALA A 419 12.44 25.64 4.24
C ALA A 419 11.12 25.25 3.55
N ASP A 420 10.22 26.21 3.36
CA ASP A 420 8.86 26.02 2.86
C ASP A 420 8.61 26.83 1.57
N PRO A 421 7.61 26.45 0.76
CA PRO A 421 7.16 27.26 -0.38
C PRO A 421 6.73 28.67 0.06
N PRO A 422 6.74 29.67 -0.86
CA PRO A 422 6.35 31.05 -0.54
C PRO A 422 4.82 31.23 -0.37
N PHE A 423 4.07 30.14 -0.29
CA PHE A 423 2.62 30.10 -0.10
C PHE A 423 2.25 28.84 0.69
N PRO A 424 1.14 28.86 1.45
CA PRO A 424 0.63 27.65 2.09
C PRO A 424 0.33 26.56 1.07
N THR A 425 0.65 25.32 1.42
CA THR A 425 0.24 24.16 0.59
C THR A 425 -1.27 23.98 0.68
N LEU A 426 -1.90 23.70 -0.46
CA LEU A 426 -3.34 23.44 -0.57
C LEU A 426 -3.57 22.28 -1.51
N TRP A 427 -4.46 21.37 -1.12
CA TRP A 427 -5.08 20.43 -2.05
C TRP A 427 -6.57 20.32 -1.73
N THR A 428 -7.40 20.78 -2.66
CA THR A 428 -8.83 20.51 -2.62
C THR A 428 -9.18 19.42 -3.61
N PHE A 429 -9.99 18.46 -3.19
CA PHE A 429 -10.59 17.44 -4.03
C PHE A 429 -12.09 17.49 -3.82
N ARG A 430 -12.85 17.47 -4.90
CA ARG A 430 -14.29 17.31 -4.87
C ARG A 430 -14.70 16.27 -5.90
N ILE A 431 -15.57 15.35 -5.52
CA ILE A 431 -16.24 14.46 -6.45
C ILE A 431 -17.75 14.57 -6.28
N ASP A 432 -18.44 14.89 -7.37
CA ASP A 432 -19.90 14.80 -7.48
C ASP A 432 -20.22 13.57 -8.34
N ALA A 433 -20.68 12.49 -7.70
CA ALA A 433 -20.92 11.21 -8.32
C ALA A 433 -22.34 10.70 -8.08
N LYS A 434 -22.77 9.79 -8.94
CA LYS A 434 -23.97 9.01 -8.83
C LYS A 434 -23.59 7.54 -8.83
N LEU A 435 -24.12 6.80 -7.88
CA LEU A 435 -24.06 5.36 -7.83
C LEU A 435 -25.40 4.82 -8.34
N ASP A 436 -25.38 3.88 -9.27
CA ASP A 436 -26.59 3.22 -9.78
C ASP A 436 -26.82 1.83 -9.14
N ASP A 437 -27.99 1.26 -9.37
CA ASP A 437 -28.38 -0.05 -8.81
C ASP A 437 -27.45 -1.19 -9.26
N SER A 438 -26.75 -1.02 -10.39
CA SER A 438 -25.77 -2.00 -10.89
C SER A 438 -24.43 -1.94 -10.15
N GLY A 439 -24.24 -0.93 -9.29
CA GLY A 439 -22.98 -0.69 -8.60
C GLY A 439 -21.98 0.06 -9.44
N THR A 440 -22.41 0.77 -10.48
CA THR A 440 -21.53 1.64 -11.24
C THR A 440 -21.54 3.02 -10.60
N LEU A 441 -20.37 3.46 -10.13
CA LEU A 441 -20.16 4.84 -9.70
C LEU A 441 -19.71 5.66 -10.89
N GLN A 442 -20.45 6.72 -11.23
CA GLN A 442 -20.07 7.68 -12.26
C GLN A 442 -20.13 9.09 -11.69
N GLY A 443 -19.07 9.88 -11.86
CA GLY A 443 -19.04 11.23 -11.33
C GLY A 443 -18.03 12.14 -12.00
N LYS A 444 -18.08 13.41 -11.63
CA LYS A 444 -17.11 14.43 -12.03
C LYS A 444 -16.21 14.72 -10.84
N VAL A 445 -14.91 14.62 -11.06
CA VAL A 445 -13.88 15.02 -10.09
C VAL A 445 -13.36 16.40 -10.47
N GLU A 446 -13.21 17.27 -9.47
CA GLU A 446 -12.55 18.56 -9.58
C GLU A 446 -11.48 18.68 -8.50
N GLN A 447 -10.29 19.11 -8.89
CA GLN A 447 -9.17 19.27 -7.96
C GLN A 447 -8.50 20.63 -8.15
N THR A 448 -8.07 21.22 -7.04
CA THR A 448 -7.21 22.41 -7.02
C THR A 448 -5.98 22.09 -6.18
N MET A 449 -4.78 22.33 -6.71
CA MET A 449 -3.52 22.07 -6.01
C MET A 449 -2.62 23.31 -5.99
N ARG A 450 -1.97 23.55 -4.86
CA ARG A 450 -0.92 24.55 -4.66
C ARG A 450 0.17 23.96 -3.78
N GLY A 451 1.41 23.94 -4.25
CA GLY A 451 2.52 23.30 -3.52
C GLY A 451 3.40 22.41 -4.39
N ASP A 452 4.08 21.46 -3.77
CA ASP A 452 5.07 20.61 -4.44
C ASP A 452 4.43 19.70 -5.51
N THR A 453 3.26 19.14 -5.19
CA THR A 453 2.48 18.28 -6.10
C THR A 453 1.96 19.04 -7.32
N GLU A 454 1.62 20.32 -7.17
CA GLU A 454 1.21 21.19 -8.29
C GLU A 454 2.33 21.30 -9.32
N VAL A 455 3.57 21.57 -8.88
CA VAL A 455 4.70 21.81 -9.79
C VAL A 455 5.04 20.55 -10.58
N ILE A 456 4.95 19.38 -9.94
CA ILE A 456 5.15 18.08 -10.59
C ILE A 456 4.06 17.83 -11.63
N LEU A 457 2.79 18.05 -11.28
CA LEU A 457 1.67 17.88 -12.20
C LEU A 457 1.77 18.83 -13.41
N ARG A 458 2.11 20.10 -13.19
CA ARG A 458 2.32 21.07 -14.27
C ARG A 458 3.43 20.60 -15.21
N ALA A 459 4.55 20.11 -14.67
CA ALA A 459 5.67 19.66 -15.47
C ALA A 459 5.29 18.42 -16.31
N ALA A 460 4.47 17.53 -15.74
CA ALA A 460 3.93 16.36 -16.41
C ALA A 460 3.00 16.74 -17.58
N LEU A 461 2.03 17.63 -17.33
CA LEU A 461 1.06 18.07 -18.33
C LEU A 461 1.75 18.85 -19.46
N ARG A 462 2.78 19.63 -19.14
CA ARG A 462 3.57 20.40 -20.12
C ARG A 462 4.42 19.51 -21.02
N SER A 463 4.91 18.36 -20.53
CA SER A 463 5.75 17.46 -21.31
C SER A 463 4.97 16.51 -22.22
N LEU A 464 3.64 16.47 -22.09
CA LEU A 464 2.76 15.58 -22.85
C LEU A 464 1.82 16.37 -23.79
N PRO A 465 1.55 15.86 -25.01
CA PRO A 465 0.46 16.37 -25.83
C PRO A 465 -0.87 16.29 -25.08
N ARG A 466 -1.77 17.27 -25.29
CA ARG A 466 -3.09 17.31 -24.63
C ARG A 466 -3.89 16.00 -24.78
N ALA A 467 -3.75 15.31 -25.92
CA ALA A 467 -4.40 14.02 -26.17
C ALA A 467 -3.99 12.92 -25.18
N GLN A 468 -2.80 13.02 -24.57
CA GLN A 468 -2.27 12.06 -23.59
C GLN A 468 -2.53 12.47 -22.14
N TRP A 469 -3.16 13.63 -21.90
CA TRP A 469 -3.51 14.06 -20.55
C TRP A 469 -4.47 13.06 -19.87
N LYS A 470 -5.36 12.42 -20.64
CA LYS A 470 -6.20 11.32 -20.16
C LYS A 470 -5.37 10.21 -19.50
N ASP A 471 -4.36 9.71 -20.20
CA ASP A 471 -3.55 8.59 -19.72
C ASP A 471 -2.70 8.98 -18.49
N LEU A 472 -2.21 10.23 -18.45
CA LEU A 472 -1.51 10.76 -17.29
C LEU A 472 -2.45 10.83 -16.07
N ILE A 473 -3.62 11.47 -16.20
CA ILE A 473 -4.57 11.59 -15.09
C ILE A 473 -5.13 10.22 -14.70
N GLN A 474 -5.31 9.29 -15.64
CA GLN A 474 -5.66 7.90 -15.34
C GLN A 474 -4.64 7.22 -14.43
N ARG A 475 -3.33 7.39 -14.70
CA ARG A 475 -2.26 6.85 -13.84
C ARG A 475 -2.23 7.52 -12.47
N ILE A 476 -2.43 8.83 -12.42
CA ILE A 476 -2.51 9.58 -11.15
C ILE A 476 -3.71 9.10 -10.34
N SER A 477 -4.88 8.97 -10.96
CA SER A 477 -6.10 8.44 -10.35
C SER A 477 -5.84 7.08 -9.70
N TYR A 478 -5.24 6.13 -10.44
CA TYR A 478 -4.84 4.82 -9.91
C TYR A 478 -3.84 4.94 -8.74
N GLY A 479 -2.81 5.77 -8.89
CA GLY A 479 -1.80 5.99 -7.84
C GLY A 479 -2.37 6.59 -6.55
N THR A 480 -3.49 7.30 -6.63
CA THR A 480 -4.18 7.91 -5.47
C THR A 480 -5.27 7.02 -4.83
N GLY A 481 -5.40 5.76 -5.27
CA GLY A 481 -6.33 4.78 -4.68
C GLY A 481 -7.63 4.55 -5.44
N PHE A 482 -7.82 5.17 -6.61
CA PHE A 482 -9.04 5.02 -7.42
C PHE A 482 -8.87 3.95 -8.49
N ALA A 483 -9.73 2.94 -8.55
CA ALA A 483 -9.62 1.83 -9.50
C ALA A 483 -10.58 1.93 -10.71
N GLY A 484 -10.97 3.15 -11.12
CA GLY A 484 -11.93 3.37 -12.21
C GLY A 484 -11.30 4.02 -13.43
N GLU A 485 -12.08 4.15 -14.49
CA GLU A 485 -11.71 4.80 -15.74
C GLU A 485 -11.88 6.33 -15.66
N VAL A 486 -10.92 7.04 -16.24
CA VAL A 486 -10.88 8.50 -16.35
C VAL A 486 -11.20 8.90 -17.79
N SER A 487 -12.04 9.92 -17.96
CA SER A 487 -12.37 10.54 -19.25
C SER A 487 -12.57 12.05 -19.11
N ASP A 488 -12.75 12.77 -20.22
CA ASP A 488 -13.05 14.22 -20.25
C ASP A 488 -12.10 15.09 -19.42
N VAL A 489 -10.80 14.78 -19.48
CA VAL A 489 -9.79 15.52 -18.71
C VAL A 489 -9.66 16.96 -19.21
N THR A 490 -9.80 17.89 -18.28
CA THR A 490 -9.52 19.31 -18.46
C THR A 490 -8.56 19.79 -17.38
N ALA A 491 -7.64 20.68 -17.72
CA ALA A 491 -6.71 21.26 -16.76
C ALA A 491 -6.41 22.72 -17.13
N SER A 492 -6.13 23.54 -16.12
CA SER A 492 -5.54 24.85 -16.31
C SER A 492 -4.24 24.74 -17.11
N ALA A 493 -3.94 25.78 -17.89
CA ALA A 493 -2.67 25.90 -18.59
C ALA A 493 -1.48 25.72 -17.63
N PRO A 494 -0.58 24.74 -17.86
CA PRO A 494 0.55 24.48 -16.97
C PRO A 494 1.46 25.69 -16.71
N GLU A 495 1.54 26.60 -17.67
CA GLU A 495 2.28 27.88 -17.64
C GLU A 495 1.58 28.99 -16.82
N SER A 496 0.33 28.79 -16.41
CA SER A 496 -0.40 29.75 -15.55
C SER A 496 -0.04 29.54 -14.07
N THR A 497 1.17 29.92 -13.68
CA THR A 497 1.77 29.59 -12.38
C THR A 497 1.37 30.50 -11.21
N GLU A 498 0.73 31.65 -11.49
CA GLU A 498 0.31 32.60 -10.47
C GLU A 498 -0.85 32.08 -9.61
N ALA A 499 -1.80 31.37 -10.23
CA ALA A 499 -2.91 30.71 -9.57
C ALA A 499 -2.63 29.22 -9.34
N PRO A 500 -3.27 28.58 -8.34
CA PRO A 500 -3.26 27.13 -8.18
C PRO A 500 -3.67 26.39 -9.47
N ILE A 501 -3.07 25.22 -9.73
CA ILE A 501 -3.51 24.38 -10.85
C ILE A 501 -4.89 23.80 -10.53
N LYS A 502 -5.80 23.88 -11.50
CA LYS A 502 -7.10 23.25 -11.43
C LYS A 502 -7.20 22.21 -12.52
N PHE A 503 -7.77 21.06 -12.21
CA PHE A 503 -8.08 20.05 -13.21
C PHE A 503 -9.35 19.30 -12.84
N ALA A 504 -10.06 18.83 -13.85
CA ALA A 504 -11.29 18.09 -13.68
C ALA A 504 -11.36 16.95 -14.68
N TYR A 505 -12.06 15.89 -14.31
CA TYR A 505 -12.23 14.72 -15.16
C TYR A 505 -13.50 13.96 -14.79
N THR A 506 -14.06 13.24 -15.77
CA THR A 506 -15.11 12.26 -15.54
C THR A 506 -14.47 10.97 -15.02
N TYR A 507 -15.03 10.43 -13.95
CA TYR A 507 -14.62 9.17 -13.33
C TYR A 507 -15.76 8.16 -13.44
N GLN A 508 -15.45 6.95 -13.87
CA GLN A 508 -16.41 5.84 -13.87
C GLN A 508 -15.76 4.59 -13.30
N ARG A 509 -16.42 3.95 -12.34
CA ARG A 509 -16.00 2.66 -11.80
C ARG A 509 -17.19 1.72 -11.79
N LYS A 510 -17.09 0.66 -12.60
CA LYS A 510 -17.97 -0.50 -12.50
C LYS A 510 -17.60 -1.32 -11.27
N ASP A 511 -18.56 -2.06 -10.73
CA ASP A 511 -18.37 -2.89 -9.54
C ASP A 511 -17.76 -2.09 -8.38
N TYR A 512 -18.40 -0.98 -8.03
CA TYR A 512 -17.96 -0.15 -6.91
C TYR A 512 -17.85 -1.02 -5.64
N PRO A 513 -16.76 -0.89 -4.86
CA PRO A 513 -16.41 -1.86 -3.81
C PRO A 513 -17.56 -2.14 -2.86
N ASP A 514 -17.83 -3.44 -2.66
CA ASP A 514 -18.85 -3.97 -1.76
C ASP A 514 -20.29 -3.45 -1.98
N TRP A 515 -20.58 -2.88 -3.16
CA TRP A 515 -21.94 -2.53 -3.54
C TRP A 515 -22.91 -3.72 -3.46
N LYS A 516 -22.44 -4.93 -3.83
CA LYS A 516 -23.20 -6.19 -3.76
C LYS A 516 -23.62 -6.56 -2.32
N GLU A 517 -22.86 -6.12 -1.32
CA GLU A 517 -23.16 -6.27 0.11
C GLU A 517 -23.89 -5.05 0.68
N HIS A 518 -24.39 -4.17 -0.20
CA HIS A 518 -25.02 -2.90 0.13
C HIS A 518 -24.19 -2.07 1.09
N ARG A 519 -22.90 -1.88 0.81
CA ARG A 519 -22.06 -0.95 1.56
C ARG A 519 -21.09 -0.25 0.61
N ILE A 520 -20.63 0.93 0.98
CA ILE A 520 -19.73 1.73 0.15
C ILE A 520 -18.65 2.41 0.98
N VAL A 521 -17.52 2.71 0.38
CA VAL A 521 -16.53 3.65 0.92
C VAL A 521 -16.66 4.95 0.12
N PRO A 522 -16.81 6.12 0.76
CA PRO A 522 -16.85 7.38 0.02
C PRO A 522 -15.56 7.58 -0.80
N PRO A 523 -15.66 7.94 -2.09
CA PRO A 523 -14.49 8.15 -2.93
C PRO A 523 -13.72 9.39 -2.45
N ALA A 524 -12.48 9.19 -1.99
CA ALA A 524 -11.54 10.25 -1.62
C ALA A 524 -10.08 9.77 -1.80
N PRO A 525 -9.12 10.66 -2.13
CA PRO A 525 -7.70 10.34 -2.19
C PRO A 525 -7.09 10.00 -0.83
N ASN A 526 -6.03 9.19 -0.87
CA ASN A 526 -5.24 8.86 0.32
C ASN A 526 -4.07 9.83 0.48
N VAL A 527 -4.00 10.55 1.61
CA VAL A 527 -2.92 11.54 1.86
C VAL A 527 -2.13 11.35 3.15
N VAL A 528 -2.65 10.55 4.08
CA VAL A 528 -1.92 10.18 5.29
C VAL A 528 -1.50 8.72 5.14
N PHE A 529 -0.19 8.50 5.21
CA PHE A 529 0.42 7.18 5.07
C PHE A 529 1.28 6.87 6.30
N PRO A 530 1.23 5.64 6.83
CA PRO A 530 2.13 5.23 7.89
C PRO A 530 3.58 5.24 7.37
N PRO A 531 4.57 5.52 8.22
CA PRO A 531 5.97 5.39 7.86
C PRO A 531 6.26 3.93 7.51
N GLY A 532 7.01 3.71 6.43
CA GLY A 532 7.47 2.37 6.06
C GLY A 532 8.42 1.80 7.11
N GLU A 533 8.35 0.50 7.36
CA GLU A 533 9.25 -0.21 8.26
C GLU A 533 10.20 -1.12 7.47
N GLU A 534 11.48 -1.10 7.84
CA GLU A 534 12.51 -1.98 7.29
C GLU A 534 13.03 -2.85 8.44
N ASP A 535 12.99 -4.18 8.28
CA ASP A 535 13.29 -5.17 9.33
C ASP A 535 12.55 -4.94 10.66
N GLY A 536 11.32 -4.41 10.59
CA GLY A 536 10.49 -4.12 11.77
C GLY A 536 10.94 -2.89 12.57
N LYS A 537 11.81 -2.04 12.00
CA LYS A 537 12.26 -0.79 12.60
C LYS A 537 11.70 0.42 11.84
N LEU A 538 11.30 1.42 12.61
CA LEU A 538 10.87 2.72 12.09
C LEU A 538 12.09 3.57 11.71
N PRO A 539 11.95 4.44 10.70
CA PRO A 539 13.01 5.36 10.31
C PRO A 539 13.24 6.41 11.41
N ALA A 540 14.45 6.98 11.44
CA ALA A 540 14.82 8.02 12.40
C ALA A 540 14.02 9.32 12.21
N SER A 541 13.61 9.60 10.97
CA SER A 541 12.67 10.67 10.64
C SER A 541 11.75 10.30 9.48
N PHE A 542 10.63 11.02 9.36
CA PHE A 542 9.63 10.83 8.33
C PHE A 542 9.13 12.18 7.82
N TRP A 543 9.21 12.42 6.52
CA TRP A 543 8.81 13.69 5.92
C TRP A 543 7.31 13.70 5.60
N LEU A 544 6.59 14.72 6.07
CA LEU A 544 5.15 14.90 5.86
C LEU A 544 4.82 15.74 4.62
N GLY A 545 5.80 16.45 4.07
CA GLY A 545 5.58 17.46 3.02
C GLY A 545 5.44 18.86 3.62
N ALA A 546 5.44 19.89 2.77
CA ALA A 546 5.35 21.28 3.25
C ALA A 546 4.04 21.53 4.05
N PRO A 547 4.07 22.39 5.09
CA PRO A 547 2.90 22.69 5.89
C PRO A 547 1.76 23.26 5.04
N GLY A 548 0.53 22.90 5.40
CA GLY A 548 -0.64 23.31 4.64
C GLY A 548 -1.88 22.48 4.94
N GLU A 549 -2.90 22.72 4.13
CA GLU A 549 -4.24 22.18 4.35
C GLU A 549 -4.74 21.38 3.15
N PHE A 550 -5.32 20.22 3.45
CA PHE A 550 -5.89 19.31 2.46
C PHE A 550 -7.38 19.12 2.78
N GLN A 551 -8.24 19.33 1.79
CA GLN A 551 -9.69 19.24 1.92
C GLN A 551 -10.23 18.29 0.85
N PHE A 552 -10.98 17.27 1.26
CA PHE A 552 -11.57 16.29 0.35
C PHE A 552 -13.07 16.23 0.60
N GLU A 553 -13.87 16.55 -0.41
CA GLU A 553 -15.32 16.47 -0.39
C GLU A 553 -15.78 15.36 -1.35
N SER A 554 -16.64 14.48 -0.87
CA SER A 554 -17.27 13.43 -1.66
C SER A 554 -18.77 13.59 -1.59
N ARG A 555 -19.45 13.68 -2.74
CA ARG A 555 -20.90 13.77 -2.86
C ARG A 555 -21.38 12.63 -3.76
N VAL A 556 -22.03 11.62 -3.18
CA VAL A 556 -22.49 10.43 -3.90
C VAL A 556 -24.00 10.34 -3.84
N GLU A 557 -24.69 10.60 -4.95
CA GLU A 557 -26.11 10.30 -5.11
C GLU A 557 -26.32 8.78 -5.09
N LEU A 558 -27.01 8.29 -4.06
CA LEU A 558 -27.32 6.86 -3.90
C LEU A 558 -28.56 6.49 -4.72
N PRO A 559 -28.68 5.21 -5.17
CA PRO A 559 -29.88 4.75 -5.83
C PRO A 559 -31.12 4.86 -4.94
N LYS A 560 -32.28 4.92 -5.58
CA LYS A 560 -33.55 5.09 -4.86
C LYS A 560 -33.81 3.90 -3.93
N GLY A 561 -34.24 4.18 -2.70
CA GLY A 561 -34.56 3.14 -1.72
C GLY A 561 -33.36 2.67 -0.89
N TYR A 562 -32.18 3.28 -1.07
CA TYR A 562 -31.01 3.06 -0.24
C TYR A 562 -30.79 4.24 0.73
N SER A 563 -30.47 3.93 1.99
CA SER A 563 -30.07 4.92 3.00
C SER A 563 -28.79 4.47 3.72
N PRO A 564 -27.76 5.33 3.84
CA PRO A 564 -26.50 4.98 4.48
C PRO A 564 -26.56 5.05 6.01
N ASP A 565 -25.88 4.15 6.70
CA ASP A 565 -25.56 4.24 8.12
C ASP A 565 -24.30 5.10 8.30
N LEU A 566 -24.50 6.40 8.57
CA LEU A 566 -23.41 7.38 8.60
C LEU A 566 -22.40 7.10 9.74
N PRO A 567 -21.09 7.09 9.44
CA PRO A 567 -20.07 7.03 10.48
C PRO A 567 -20.08 8.27 11.38
N LYS A 568 -19.54 8.11 12.59
CA LYS A 568 -19.34 9.23 13.51
C LYS A 568 -18.23 10.13 12.98
N LYS A 569 -18.40 11.44 13.16
CA LYS A 569 -17.31 12.40 12.94
C LYS A 569 -16.05 12.01 13.73
N LYS A 570 -14.87 12.19 13.14
CA LYS A 570 -13.59 12.03 13.84
C LYS A 570 -12.87 13.36 13.89
N ASP A 571 -12.33 13.64 15.06
CA ASP A 571 -11.47 14.79 15.33
C ASP A 571 -10.19 14.23 15.97
N LEU A 572 -9.12 14.07 15.19
CA LEU A 572 -7.83 13.54 15.61
C LEU A 572 -6.80 14.67 15.61
N GLN A 573 -6.12 14.86 16.73
CA GLN A 573 -5.07 15.87 16.88
C GLN A 573 -3.76 15.22 17.32
N GLN A 574 -2.69 15.67 16.68
CA GLN A 574 -1.30 15.39 17.03
C GLN A 574 -0.52 16.71 16.87
N ASP A 575 0.65 16.82 17.50
CA ASP A 575 1.40 18.09 17.58
C ASP A 575 1.72 18.69 16.20
N LEU A 576 1.97 17.86 15.19
CA LEU A 576 2.46 18.23 13.87
C LEU A 576 1.41 18.01 12.76
N ILE A 577 0.31 17.33 13.05
CA ILE A 577 -0.75 17.04 12.08
C ILE A 577 -2.13 16.90 12.75
N GLU A 578 -3.17 17.37 12.07
CA GLU A 578 -4.57 17.19 12.48
C GLU A 578 -5.38 16.52 11.36
N TYR A 579 -6.38 15.73 11.74
CA TYR A 579 -7.34 15.10 10.82
C TYR A 579 -8.76 15.26 11.36
N HIS A 580 -9.66 15.70 10.48
CA HIS A 580 -11.08 15.85 10.77
C HIS A 580 -11.92 15.20 9.68
N SER A 581 -12.94 14.43 10.05
CA SER A 581 -13.90 13.86 9.11
C SER A 581 -15.34 14.07 9.55
N THR A 582 -16.23 14.33 8.60
CA THR A 582 -17.67 14.45 8.80
C THR A 582 -18.44 13.76 7.68
N TYR A 583 -19.59 13.18 8.01
CA TYR A 583 -20.48 12.47 7.09
C TYR A 583 -21.90 12.99 7.27
N ALA A 584 -22.61 13.24 6.18
CA ALA A 584 -23.98 13.75 6.16
C ALA A 584 -24.77 13.12 5.00
N LEU A 585 -26.10 13.08 5.12
CA LEU A 585 -27.02 12.71 4.05
C LEU A 585 -27.87 13.92 3.69
N GLU A 586 -27.68 14.46 2.48
CA GLU A 586 -28.44 15.58 1.94
C GLU A 586 -29.44 15.06 0.89
N GLY A 587 -30.69 14.82 1.29
CA GLY A 587 -31.65 14.14 0.43
C GLY A 587 -31.25 12.67 0.21
N ASN A 588 -30.90 12.29 -1.02
CA ASN A 588 -30.32 10.98 -1.35
C ASN A 588 -28.81 11.04 -1.64
N VAL A 589 -28.14 12.14 -1.32
CA VAL A 589 -26.71 12.35 -1.58
C VAL A 589 -25.93 12.15 -0.29
N LEU A 590 -25.08 11.12 -0.24
CA LEU A 590 -24.09 10.94 0.81
C LEU A 590 -22.96 11.95 0.62
N VAL A 591 -22.78 12.83 1.59
CA VAL A 591 -21.72 13.84 1.63
C VAL A 591 -20.69 13.46 2.69
N SER A 592 -19.43 13.30 2.31
CA SER A 592 -18.31 13.17 3.25
C SER A 592 -17.29 14.28 3.04
N HIS A 593 -16.76 14.79 4.15
CA HIS A 593 -15.73 15.82 4.14
C HIS A 593 -14.57 15.41 5.04
N TYR A 594 -13.35 15.50 4.51
CA TYR A 594 -12.11 15.19 5.19
C TYR A 594 -11.20 16.41 5.15
N ARG A 595 -10.63 16.80 6.29
CA ARG A 595 -9.68 17.90 6.42
C ARG A 595 -8.41 17.41 7.10
N VAL A 596 -7.27 17.62 6.46
CA VAL A 596 -5.94 17.34 7.03
C VAL A 596 -5.17 18.64 7.13
N LEU A 597 -4.62 18.95 8.30
CA LEU A 597 -3.76 20.11 8.52
C LEU A 597 -2.38 19.63 8.93
N VAL A 598 -1.39 19.84 8.05
CA VAL A 598 0.02 19.56 8.33
C VAL A 598 0.68 20.83 8.85
N LYS A 599 1.26 20.78 10.04
CA LYS A 599 1.86 21.94 10.73
C LYS A 599 3.39 21.97 10.64
N ALA A 600 4.02 20.83 10.37
CA ALA A 600 5.47 20.71 10.23
C ALA A 600 5.83 19.71 9.14
N SER A 601 6.98 19.94 8.51
CA SER A 601 7.40 19.21 7.31
C SER A 601 8.06 17.86 7.60
N GLU A 602 8.55 17.66 8.82
CA GLU A 602 9.28 16.46 9.24
C GLU A 602 8.88 16.04 10.65
N VAL A 603 8.76 14.73 10.86
CA VAL A 603 8.62 14.10 12.18
C VAL A 603 9.93 13.39 12.50
N THR A 604 10.49 13.60 13.69
CA THR A 604 11.78 13.02 14.08
C THR A 604 11.72 12.23 15.38
N GLY A 605 12.56 11.21 15.52
CA GLY A 605 12.75 10.48 16.77
C GLY A 605 11.47 9.81 17.29
N ALA A 606 11.14 10.03 18.57
CA ALA A 606 9.96 9.43 19.20
C ALA A 606 8.62 9.83 18.53
N GLY A 607 8.59 10.96 17.82
CA GLY A 607 7.40 11.42 17.09
C GLY A 607 6.96 10.47 15.97
N VAL A 608 7.89 9.74 15.35
CA VAL A 608 7.60 8.85 14.20
C VAL A 608 6.64 7.73 14.60
N LYS A 609 6.80 7.17 15.80
CA LYS A 609 5.88 6.16 16.35
C LYS A 609 4.49 6.73 16.57
N SER A 610 4.39 7.92 17.19
CA SER A 610 3.10 8.59 17.42
C SER A 610 2.36 8.91 16.11
N TYR A 611 3.12 9.27 15.07
CA TYR A 611 2.57 9.52 13.75
C TYR A 611 2.07 8.24 13.08
N LYS A 612 2.77 7.11 13.23
CA LYS A 612 2.26 5.81 12.74
C LYS A 612 0.90 5.46 13.33
N GLU A 613 0.77 5.55 14.66
CA GLU A 613 -0.49 5.26 15.36
C GLU A 613 -1.61 6.25 14.96
N PHE A 614 -1.25 7.51 14.69
CA PHE A 614 -2.19 8.50 14.12
C PHE A 614 -2.63 8.11 12.71
N ALA A 615 -1.70 7.74 11.83
CA ALA A 615 -1.98 7.36 10.45
C ALA A 615 -2.86 6.11 10.35
N GLU A 616 -2.64 5.11 11.20
CA GLU A 616 -3.49 3.91 11.29
C GLU A 616 -4.94 4.28 11.63
N LYS A 617 -5.17 5.17 12.61
CA LYS A 617 -6.52 5.64 12.96
C LYS A 617 -7.20 6.44 11.85
N VAL A 618 -6.44 7.21 11.07
CA VAL A 618 -6.95 7.92 9.90
C VAL A 618 -7.38 6.92 8.82
N ILE A 619 -6.58 5.90 8.57
CA ILE A 619 -6.89 4.82 7.61
C ILE A 619 -8.13 4.05 8.05
N GLU A 620 -8.23 3.67 9.32
CA GLU A 620 -9.40 2.99 9.86
C GLU A 620 -10.70 3.78 9.65
N ASP A 621 -10.66 5.11 9.79
CA ASP A 621 -11.83 5.97 9.55
C ASP A 621 -12.15 6.14 8.07
N ARG A 622 -11.14 6.34 7.22
CA ARG A 622 -11.38 6.59 5.80
C ARG A 622 -11.78 5.33 5.04
N ASP A 623 -11.18 4.19 5.38
CA ASP A 623 -11.38 2.93 4.67
C ASP A 623 -12.56 2.12 5.28
N GLN A 624 -13.29 2.68 6.25
CA GLN A 624 -14.48 2.05 6.81
C GLN A 624 -15.60 1.96 5.77
N PHE A 625 -16.25 0.80 5.71
CA PHE A 625 -17.46 0.64 4.91
C PHE A 625 -18.65 1.31 5.58
N ILE A 626 -19.43 2.05 4.80
CA ILE A 626 -20.71 2.65 5.15
C ILE A 626 -21.81 1.70 4.65
N PRO A 627 -22.49 0.96 5.54
CA PRO A 627 -23.62 0.11 5.17
C PRO A 627 -24.78 0.95 4.59
N LEU A 628 -25.55 0.35 3.68
CA LEU A 628 -26.71 0.91 3.02
C LEU A 628 -27.89 -0.03 3.27
N SER A 629 -28.98 0.51 3.81
CA SER A 629 -30.22 -0.24 4.01
C SER A 629 -31.11 -0.12 2.75
N SER A 630 -31.56 -1.25 2.19
CA SER A 630 -32.46 -1.28 1.01
C SER A 630 -33.91 -1.53 1.42
N GLY A 631 -34.84 -0.75 0.86
CA GLY A 631 -36.26 -0.84 1.16
C GLY A 631 -37.04 -1.99 0.50
N LEU A 632 -36.41 -3.03 -0.07
CA LEU A 632 -37.06 -3.98 -1.01
C LEU A 632 -36.83 -5.49 -0.76
N ALA A 633 -36.30 -5.93 0.38
CA ALA A 633 -36.12 -7.35 0.67
C ALA A 633 -37.33 -7.98 1.42
N GLU A 634 -38.41 -8.26 0.68
CA GLU A 634 -39.49 -9.15 1.14
C GLU A 634 -39.30 -10.56 0.57
N SER A 635 -38.88 -11.48 1.46
CA SER A 635 -39.34 -12.88 1.59
C SER A 635 -38.22 -13.89 1.90
N ALA A 636 -38.56 -14.81 2.82
CA ALA A 636 -37.85 -16.03 3.24
C ALA A 636 -36.72 -15.96 4.29
N GLU A 637 -35.96 -14.87 4.45
CA GLU A 637 -35.05 -14.65 5.62
C GLU A 637 -35.63 -13.64 6.63
N ALA A 638 -36.96 -13.52 6.63
CA ALA A 638 -37.72 -12.45 7.28
C ALA A 638 -37.89 -12.62 8.81
N GLY A 639 -36.80 -12.87 9.53
CA GLY A 639 -36.77 -12.75 11.00
C GLY A 639 -36.61 -11.30 11.48
N VAL A 640 -35.89 -10.46 10.72
CA VAL A 640 -35.58 -9.06 11.13
C VAL A 640 -36.10 -8.03 10.12
N LEU A 641 -35.96 -8.24 8.80
CA LEU A 641 -36.46 -7.28 7.79
C LEU A 641 -37.99 -7.25 7.66
N GLY A 642 -38.67 -8.37 7.88
CA GLY A 642 -40.14 -8.42 7.96
C GLY A 642 -40.71 -7.81 9.24
N VAL A 643 -39.88 -7.65 10.29
CA VAL A 643 -40.28 -7.03 11.56
C VAL A 643 -40.32 -5.52 11.40
N THR A 644 -39.34 -4.92 10.73
CA THR A 644 -39.26 -3.46 10.51
C THR A 644 -40.51 -2.90 9.82
N ASN A 645 -41.01 -3.55 8.76
CA ASN A 645 -42.24 -3.12 8.08
C ASN A 645 -43.50 -3.30 8.95
N ARG A 646 -43.56 -4.37 9.75
CA ARG A 646 -44.66 -4.60 10.71
C ARG A 646 -44.64 -3.62 11.88
N VAL A 647 -43.45 -3.23 12.35
CA VAL A 647 -43.26 -2.21 13.39
C VAL A 647 -43.69 -0.84 12.86
N ARG A 648 -43.34 -0.48 11.61
CA ARG A 648 -43.84 0.75 10.95
C ARG A 648 -45.36 0.77 10.78
N ALA A 649 -45.98 -0.38 10.58
CA ALA A 649 -47.43 -0.51 10.44
C ALA A 649 -48.20 -0.42 11.78
N LEU A 650 -47.50 -0.41 12.93
CA LEU A 650 -48.14 -0.18 14.22
C LEU A 650 -48.74 1.23 14.31
N PRO A 651 -49.86 1.40 15.04
CA PRO A 651 -50.52 2.69 15.21
C PRO A 651 -49.56 3.79 15.64
N ASP A 652 -49.78 4.98 15.10
CA ASP A 652 -49.03 6.18 15.44
C ASP A 652 -49.54 6.78 16.76
N SER A 653 -48.71 7.57 17.44
CA SER A 653 -49.13 8.26 18.68
C SER A 653 -50.20 9.31 18.37
N SER A 654 -51.22 9.39 19.23
CA SER A 654 -52.22 10.46 19.16
C SER A 654 -51.65 11.83 19.61
N ASP A 655 -50.50 11.85 20.27
CA ASP A 655 -49.81 13.05 20.74
C ASP A 655 -48.88 13.60 19.63
N PRO A 656 -49.14 14.81 19.09
CA PRO A 656 -48.29 15.41 18.06
C PRO A 656 -46.83 15.63 18.48
N MET A 657 -46.60 15.88 19.78
CA MET A 657 -45.26 16.12 20.31
C MET A 657 -44.48 14.81 20.45
N ALA A 658 -45.14 13.71 20.82
CA ALA A 658 -44.53 12.38 20.78
C ALA A 658 -44.12 11.98 19.35
N ARG A 659 -44.98 12.24 18.35
CA ARG A 659 -44.65 12.03 16.94
C ARG A 659 -43.50 12.91 16.45
N GLN A 660 -43.45 14.16 16.90
CA GLN A 660 -42.32 15.03 16.58
C GLN A 660 -41.01 14.47 17.15
N PHE A 661 -41.01 14.00 18.40
CA PHE A 661 -39.82 13.39 19.00
C PHE A 661 -39.44 12.06 18.34
N GLU A 662 -40.41 11.27 17.87
CA GLU A 662 -40.14 10.08 17.05
C GLU A 662 -39.46 10.46 15.73
N GLU A 663 -39.96 11.48 15.03
CA GLU A 663 -39.34 11.93 13.78
C GLU A 663 -37.95 12.54 14.03
N GLU A 664 -37.75 13.26 15.14
CA GLU A 664 -36.41 13.70 15.61
C GLU A 664 -35.50 12.50 15.90
N ALA A 665 -36.04 11.44 16.51
CA ALA A 665 -35.30 10.22 16.83
C ALA A 665 -34.92 9.43 15.57
N LYS A 666 -35.86 9.23 14.64
CA LYS A 666 -35.63 8.62 13.34
C LYS A 666 -34.62 9.41 12.52
N ALA A 667 -34.73 10.75 12.54
CA ALA A 667 -33.72 11.61 11.93
C ALA A 667 -32.36 11.43 12.59
N ALA A 668 -32.30 11.28 13.92
CA ALA A 668 -31.06 10.99 14.64
C ALA A 668 -30.49 9.59 14.34
N VAL A 669 -31.34 8.58 14.08
CA VAL A 669 -30.93 7.27 13.56
C VAL A 669 -30.30 7.44 12.18
N GLN A 670 -30.98 8.15 11.27
CA GLN A 670 -30.48 8.45 9.91
C GLN A 670 -29.18 9.28 9.92
N GLN A 671 -29.00 10.13 10.93
CA GLN A 671 -27.79 10.95 11.12
C GLN A 671 -26.62 10.18 11.76
N GLY A 672 -26.74 8.87 12.00
CA GLY A 672 -25.68 8.11 12.66
C GLY A 672 -25.41 8.59 14.09
N SER A 673 -26.42 9.17 14.75
CA SER A 673 -26.39 9.55 16.16
C SER A 673 -27.22 8.58 17.00
N PRO A 674 -26.72 7.36 17.30
CA PRO A 674 -27.45 6.41 18.11
C PRO A 674 -27.84 6.92 19.50
N GLN A 675 -27.06 7.83 20.09
CA GLN A 675 -27.39 8.47 21.36
C GLN A 675 -28.51 9.52 21.20
N GLY A 676 -28.50 10.29 20.10
CA GLY A 676 -29.59 11.22 19.78
C GLY A 676 -30.88 10.48 19.43
N ALA A 677 -30.78 9.34 18.75
CA ALA A 677 -31.91 8.44 18.49
C ALA A 677 -32.49 7.90 19.80
N ILE A 678 -31.63 7.41 20.69
CA ILE A 678 -32.03 7.01 22.04
C ILE A 678 -32.73 8.15 22.78
N GLU A 679 -32.18 9.36 22.73
CA GLU A 679 -32.75 10.52 23.43
C GLU A 679 -34.09 10.96 22.81
N GLY A 680 -34.20 10.97 21.49
CA GLY A 680 -35.42 11.26 20.75
C GLY A 680 -36.50 10.23 21.07
N PHE A 681 -36.20 8.93 20.93
CA PHE A 681 -37.17 7.87 21.24
C PHE A 681 -37.52 7.88 22.73
N LYS A 682 -36.56 8.17 23.63
CA LYS A 682 -36.85 8.37 25.06
C LYS A 682 -37.81 9.52 25.31
N ARG A 683 -37.63 10.64 24.62
CA ARG A 683 -38.53 11.81 24.72
C ARG A 683 -39.90 11.47 24.16
N ALA A 684 -39.97 10.76 23.04
CA ALA A 684 -41.21 10.30 22.42
C ALA A 684 -42.00 9.39 23.37
N VAL A 685 -41.37 8.36 23.93
CA VAL A 685 -42.02 7.46 24.89
C VAL A 685 -42.22 8.07 26.28
N SER A 686 -41.49 9.12 26.65
CA SER A 686 -41.77 9.87 27.88
C SER A 686 -43.01 10.77 27.72
N GLN A 687 -43.21 11.30 26.51
CA GLN A 687 -44.38 12.09 26.15
C GLN A 687 -45.62 11.22 25.98
N ASP A 688 -45.48 10.08 25.30
CA ASP A 688 -46.52 9.05 25.19
C ASP A 688 -45.98 7.66 25.59
N PRO A 689 -46.13 7.26 26.87
CA PRO A 689 -45.71 5.95 27.35
C PRO A 689 -46.40 4.76 26.65
N LYS A 690 -47.53 4.99 25.95
CA LYS A 690 -48.24 3.96 25.19
C LYS A 690 -47.77 3.85 23.73
N PHE A 691 -46.73 4.59 23.35
CA PHE A 691 -46.21 4.59 21.98
C PHE A 691 -45.36 3.33 21.71
N THR A 692 -46.04 2.20 21.53
CA THR A 692 -45.41 0.87 21.44
C THR A 692 -44.35 0.75 20.36
N ARG A 693 -44.57 1.37 19.20
CA ARG A 693 -43.60 1.40 18.10
C ARG A 693 -42.27 2.02 18.50
N ASP A 694 -42.29 3.11 19.25
CA ASP A 694 -41.10 3.83 19.68
C ASP A 694 -40.34 3.13 20.79
N TRP A 695 -41.05 2.40 21.66
CA TRP A 695 -40.40 1.49 22.59
C TRP A 695 -39.65 0.36 21.87
N ILE A 696 -40.21 -0.15 20.76
CA ILE A 696 -39.53 -1.13 19.90
C ILE A 696 -38.28 -0.52 19.25
N TRP A 697 -38.41 0.65 18.63
CA TRP A 697 -37.28 1.33 18.01
C TRP A 697 -36.17 1.71 19.00
N LEU A 698 -36.53 2.17 20.19
CA LEU A 698 -35.59 2.43 21.27
C LEU A 698 -34.83 1.15 21.65
N GLY A 699 -35.55 0.04 21.78
CA GLY A 699 -35.00 -1.28 22.06
C GLY A 699 -34.01 -1.75 21.01
N GLU A 700 -34.39 -1.73 19.74
CA GLU A 700 -33.51 -2.12 18.63
C GLU A 700 -32.30 -1.19 18.50
N THR A 701 -32.48 0.12 18.70
CA THR A 701 -31.39 1.10 18.67
C THR A 701 -30.36 0.80 19.77
N TYR A 702 -30.80 0.47 20.98
CA TYR A 702 -29.91 0.03 22.05
C TYR A 702 -29.17 -1.27 21.72
N LEU A 703 -29.86 -2.24 21.11
CA LEU A 703 -29.25 -3.52 20.72
C LEU A 703 -28.20 -3.35 19.62
N GLY A 704 -28.46 -2.50 18.62
CA GLY A 704 -27.49 -2.14 17.57
C GLY A 704 -26.22 -1.52 18.15
N LEU A 705 -26.33 -0.77 19.25
CA LEU A 705 -25.20 -0.23 20.01
C LEU A 705 -24.50 -1.21 20.96
N ARG A 706 -24.89 -2.49 20.94
CA ARG A 706 -24.45 -3.51 21.90
C ARG A 706 -24.77 -3.17 23.35
N GLN A 707 -25.71 -2.25 23.61
CA GLN A 707 -26.24 -1.96 24.95
C GLN A 707 -27.36 -2.94 25.30
N LYS A 708 -26.96 -4.20 25.48
CA LYS A 708 -27.84 -5.38 25.55
C LYS A 708 -28.96 -5.22 26.58
N ASP A 709 -28.64 -4.80 27.80
CA ASP A 709 -29.63 -4.71 28.89
C ASP A 709 -30.60 -3.53 28.73
N ALA A 710 -30.12 -2.39 28.22
CA ALA A 710 -30.97 -1.25 27.93
C ALA A 710 -31.96 -1.56 26.78
N GLY A 711 -31.50 -2.29 25.76
CA GLY A 711 -32.35 -2.71 24.65
C GLY A 711 -33.45 -3.67 25.08
N VAL A 712 -33.09 -4.68 25.89
CA VAL A 712 -34.07 -5.60 26.47
C VAL A 712 -35.06 -4.86 27.38
N ALA A 713 -34.61 -3.89 28.17
CA ALA A 713 -35.50 -3.10 29.03
C ALA A 713 -36.51 -2.28 28.23
N ALA A 714 -36.10 -1.62 27.14
CA ALA A 714 -37.01 -0.88 26.26
C ALA A 714 -37.99 -1.80 25.52
N LEU A 715 -37.55 -2.97 25.05
CA LEU A 715 -38.45 -3.97 24.46
C LEU A 715 -39.46 -4.55 25.46
N ARG A 716 -39.13 -4.64 26.75
CA ARG A 716 -40.12 -4.95 27.81
C ARG A 716 -41.14 -3.84 27.98
N GLN A 717 -40.71 -2.58 27.93
CA GLN A 717 -41.64 -1.44 27.94
C GLN A 717 -42.55 -1.44 26.71
N ALA A 718 -42.08 -1.89 25.55
CA ALA A 718 -42.96 -2.07 24.38
C ALA A 718 -44.10 -3.06 24.67
N VAL A 719 -43.80 -4.18 25.34
CA VAL A 719 -44.81 -5.15 25.77
C VAL A 719 -45.77 -4.56 26.82
N GLU A 720 -45.26 -3.77 27.78
CA GLU A 720 -46.08 -3.12 28.81
C GLU A 720 -46.98 -2.01 28.24
N SER A 721 -46.51 -1.31 27.20
CA SER A 721 -47.22 -0.19 26.56
C SER A 721 -48.47 -0.64 25.81
N ASP A 722 -48.43 -1.82 25.20
CA ASP A 722 -49.59 -2.51 24.61
C ASP A 722 -49.48 -4.03 24.83
N PRO A 723 -50.04 -4.54 25.95
CA PRO A 723 -50.00 -5.96 26.28
C PRO A 723 -50.80 -6.86 25.34
N GLN A 724 -51.58 -6.30 24.41
CA GLN A 724 -52.33 -7.07 23.42
C GLN A 724 -51.63 -7.12 22.06
N GLN A 725 -50.51 -6.40 21.87
CA GLN A 725 -49.78 -6.35 20.62
C GLN A 725 -48.77 -7.52 20.50
N PRO A 726 -49.01 -8.54 19.66
CA PRO A 726 -48.17 -9.74 19.63
C PRO A 726 -46.75 -9.49 19.12
N LEU A 727 -46.59 -8.49 18.25
CA LEU A 727 -45.31 -8.10 17.66
C LEU A 727 -44.27 -7.72 18.71
N SER A 728 -44.65 -6.98 19.76
CA SER A 728 -43.74 -6.54 20.83
C SER A 728 -43.10 -7.73 21.55
N TYR A 729 -43.89 -8.78 21.82
CA TYR A 729 -43.40 -10.01 22.41
C TYR A 729 -42.43 -10.76 21.48
N LYS A 730 -42.75 -10.84 20.17
CA LYS A 730 -41.89 -11.50 19.18
C LYS A 730 -40.53 -10.81 19.07
N VAL A 731 -40.51 -9.49 18.94
CA VAL A 731 -39.26 -8.72 18.84
C VAL A 731 -38.41 -8.91 20.08
N LEU A 732 -39.01 -8.82 21.27
CA LEU A 732 -38.32 -9.09 22.54
C LEU A 732 -37.76 -10.51 22.60
N ALA A 733 -38.54 -11.52 22.22
CA ALA A 733 -38.13 -12.92 22.31
C ALA A 733 -37.01 -13.27 21.30
N PHE A 734 -37.08 -12.75 20.07
CA PHE A 734 -36.00 -12.90 19.09
C PHE A 734 -34.73 -12.16 19.53
N ALA A 735 -34.85 -10.95 20.07
CA ALA A 735 -33.73 -10.23 20.63
C ALA A 735 -33.05 -11.02 21.75
N LEU A 736 -33.82 -11.53 22.72
CA LEU A 736 -33.29 -12.35 23.81
C LEU A 736 -32.63 -13.64 23.30
N THR A 737 -33.19 -14.27 22.26
CA THR A 737 -32.62 -15.45 21.61
C THR A 737 -31.25 -15.14 20.99
N SER A 738 -31.15 -14.06 20.22
CA SER A 738 -29.88 -13.62 19.60
C SER A 738 -28.80 -13.24 20.63
N LEU A 739 -29.22 -12.76 21.80
CA LEU A 739 -28.33 -12.44 22.93
C LEU A 739 -27.96 -13.65 23.79
N ASN A 740 -28.42 -14.85 23.42
CA ASN A 740 -28.26 -16.09 24.17
C ASN A 740 -28.91 -16.06 25.58
N ARG A 741 -29.91 -15.18 25.79
CA ARG A 741 -30.72 -15.09 27.02
C ARG A 741 -31.95 -16.01 26.93
N ARG A 742 -31.68 -17.30 26.69
CA ARG A 742 -32.68 -18.32 26.28
C ARG A 742 -33.81 -18.50 27.31
N SER A 743 -33.50 -18.53 28.61
CA SER A 743 -34.50 -18.66 29.68
C SER A 743 -35.50 -17.50 29.69
N GLU A 744 -35.05 -16.28 29.43
CA GLU A 744 -35.92 -15.11 29.34
C GLU A 744 -36.73 -15.12 28.03
N ALA A 745 -36.12 -15.53 26.91
CA ALA A 745 -36.85 -15.69 25.65
C ALA A 745 -38.00 -16.69 25.78
N ILE A 746 -37.78 -17.82 26.47
CA ILE A 746 -38.82 -18.83 26.76
C ILE A 746 -39.99 -18.22 27.54
N GLN A 747 -39.72 -17.40 28.56
CA GLN A 747 -40.77 -16.72 29.33
C GLN A 747 -41.59 -15.78 28.44
N VAL A 748 -40.94 -14.99 27.58
CA VAL A 748 -41.64 -14.05 26.70
C VAL A 748 -42.52 -14.77 25.68
N TRP A 749 -42.04 -15.87 25.10
CA TRP A 749 -42.85 -16.73 24.23
C TRP A 749 -44.04 -17.38 24.97
N GLN A 750 -43.89 -17.74 26.25
CA GLN A 750 -45.01 -18.23 27.08
C GLN A 750 -46.06 -17.15 27.35
N GLU A 751 -45.64 -15.90 27.57
CA GLU A 751 -46.58 -14.79 27.71
C GLU A 751 -47.29 -14.49 26.38
N LEU A 752 -46.58 -14.53 25.25
CA LEU A 752 -47.20 -14.39 23.92
C LEU A 752 -48.27 -15.46 23.68
N ALA A 753 -48.03 -16.70 24.12
CA ALA A 753 -49.00 -17.79 23.97
C ALA A 753 -50.32 -17.55 24.72
N LYS A 754 -50.35 -16.67 25.72
CA LYS A 754 -51.59 -16.25 26.41
C LYS A 754 -52.33 -15.16 25.63
N VAL A 755 -51.60 -14.33 24.89
CA VAL A 755 -52.14 -13.18 24.14
C VAL A 755 -52.61 -13.60 22.75
N GLU A 756 -51.81 -14.40 22.05
CA GLU A 756 -52.11 -14.93 20.71
C GLU A 756 -51.89 -16.46 20.68
N PRO A 757 -52.83 -17.26 21.22
CA PRO A 757 -52.68 -18.72 21.30
C PRO A 757 -52.58 -19.42 19.93
N ALA A 758 -53.04 -18.75 18.87
CA ALA A 758 -53.04 -19.26 17.50
C ALA A 758 -51.75 -18.90 16.72
N ASP A 759 -50.80 -18.19 17.35
CA ASP A 759 -49.59 -17.75 16.66
C ASP A 759 -48.71 -18.93 16.24
N HIS A 760 -48.40 -18.97 14.94
CA HIS A 760 -47.72 -20.10 14.34
C HIS A 760 -46.21 -20.14 14.60
N ASP A 761 -45.60 -19.06 15.10
CA ASP A 761 -44.17 -19.01 15.40
C ASP A 761 -43.87 -19.62 16.78
N ILE A 762 -44.83 -19.61 17.71
CA ILE A 762 -44.64 -20.07 19.10
C ILE A 762 -44.18 -21.53 19.15
N PRO A 763 -44.85 -22.51 18.52
CA PRO A 763 -44.51 -23.92 18.72
C PRO A 763 -43.09 -24.27 18.27
N THR A 764 -42.64 -23.72 17.13
CA THR A 764 -41.30 -23.98 16.62
C THR A 764 -40.22 -23.29 17.44
N ASN A 765 -40.40 -22.01 17.79
CA ASN A 765 -39.39 -21.26 18.54
C ASN A 765 -39.26 -21.76 19.99
N MET A 766 -40.38 -22.03 20.67
CA MET A 766 -40.37 -22.62 22.01
C MET A 766 -39.71 -23.99 22.02
N GLY A 767 -40.09 -24.85 21.07
CA GLY A 767 -39.53 -26.19 20.94
C GLY A 767 -38.02 -26.19 20.74
N ASN A 768 -37.51 -25.30 19.88
CA ASN A 768 -36.07 -25.17 19.63
C ASN A 768 -35.32 -24.57 20.82
N LEU A 769 -35.84 -23.52 21.45
CA LEU A 769 -35.21 -22.87 22.62
C LEU A 769 -35.13 -23.83 23.82
N LEU A 770 -36.21 -24.56 24.11
CA LEU A 770 -36.22 -25.56 25.17
C LEU A 770 -35.27 -26.73 24.88
N SER A 771 -35.18 -27.16 23.62
CA SER A 771 -34.20 -28.18 23.20
C SER A 771 -32.76 -27.69 23.36
N ALA A 772 -32.47 -26.42 23.03
CA ALA A 772 -31.14 -25.82 23.21
C ALA A 772 -30.73 -25.69 24.69
N GLU A 773 -31.70 -25.55 25.61
CA GLU A 773 -31.51 -25.62 27.07
C GLU A 773 -31.49 -27.06 27.59
N LYS A 774 -31.50 -28.07 26.71
CA LYS A 774 -31.56 -29.50 27.03
C LYS A 774 -32.81 -29.91 27.83
N ARG A 775 -33.87 -29.08 27.81
CA ARG A 775 -35.16 -29.30 28.46
C ARG A 775 -36.12 -30.05 27.53
N TYR A 776 -35.67 -31.18 27.00
CA TYR A 776 -36.37 -31.94 25.97
C TYR A 776 -37.81 -32.33 26.36
N PRO A 777 -38.12 -32.80 27.59
CA PRO A 777 -39.49 -33.15 27.95
C PRO A 777 -40.49 -31.99 27.80
N GLU A 778 -40.04 -30.76 28.02
CA GLU A 778 -40.86 -29.55 27.88
C GLU A 778 -40.92 -29.08 26.42
N ALA A 779 -39.88 -29.34 25.63
CA ALA A 779 -39.84 -29.02 24.20
C ALA A 779 -40.81 -29.87 23.36
N LEU A 780 -40.96 -31.14 23.72
CA LEU A 780 -41.76 -32.12 22.97
C LEU A 780 -43.19 -31.65 22.64
N PRO A 781 -44.05 -31.20 23.57
CA PRO A 781 -45.42 -30.80 23.23
C PRO A 781 -45.48 -29.65 22.21
N TYR A 782 -44.52 -28.72 22.25
CA TYR A 782 -44.41 -27.62 21.29
C TYR A 782 -43.94 -28.11 19.92
N LEU A 783 -42.93 -28.98 19.88
CA LEU A 783 -42.42 -29.57 18.64
C LEU A 783 -43.43 -30.52 17.99
N GLU A 784 -44.17 -31.30 18.77
CA GLU A 784 -45.30 -32.11 18.30
C GLU A 784 -46.40 -31.22 17.69
N SER A 785 -46.68 -30.07 18.32
CA SER A 785 -47.61 -29.09 17.77
C SER A 785 -47.09 -28.46 16.48
N ALA A 786 -45.81 -28.11 16.41
CA ALA A 786 -45.17 -27.60 15.20
C ALA A 786 -45.25 -28.61 14.04
N VAL A 787 -45.03 -29.90 14.32
CA VAL A 787 -45.18 -30.98 13.33
C VAL A 787 -46.65 -31.18 12.95
N ARG A 788 -47.62 -31.05 13.86
CA ARG A 788 -49.05 -31.09 13.49
C ARG A 788 -49.44 -29.95 12.55
N LEU A 789 -48.93 -28.75 12.77
CA LEU A 789 -49.19 -27.58 11.93
C LEU A 789 -48.47 -27.67 10.58
N TYR A 790 -47.27 -28.23 10.57
CA TYR A 790 -46.43 -28.33 9.38
C TYR A 790 -45.92 -29.77 9.16
N PRO A 791 -46.82 -30.74 8.90
CA PRO A 791 -46.50 -32.18 8.95
C PRO A 791 -45.59 -32.66 7.83
N GLN A 792 -45.36 -31.81 6.82
CA GLN A 792 -44.53 -32.07 5.65
C GLN A 792 -43.27 -31.20 5.62
N ARG A 793 -43.03 -30.35 6.63
CA ARG A 793 -41.81 -29.53 6.69
C ARG A 793 -40.70 -30.28 7.44
N PRO A 794 -39.52 -30.48 6.83
CA PRO A 794 -38.41 -31.21 7.46
C PRO A 794 -37.89 -30.58 8.76
N GLY A 795 -37.83 -29.24 8.86
CA GLY A 795 -37.29 -28.55 10.04
C GLY A 795 -37.95 -28.97 11.37
N PRO A 796 -39.28 -28.81 11.53
CA PRO A 796 -39.99 -29.27 12.72
C PRO A 796 -39.87 -30.78 12.98
N LEU A 797 -39.83 -31.61 11.93
CA LEU A 797 -39.64 -33.06 12.05
C LEU A 797 -38.25 -33.41 12.61
N LEU A 798 -37.20 -32.74 12.14
CA LEU A 798 -35.84 -32.88 12.63
C LEU A 798 -35.72 -32.43 14.09
N SER A 799 -36.25 -31.24 14.44
CA SER A 799 -36.22 -30.74 15.82
C SER A 799 -36.94 -31.69 16.78
N LEU A 800 -38.11 -32.22 16.39
CA LEU A 800 -38.85 -33.18 17.21
C LEU A 800 -38.10 -34.52 17.36
N GLY A 801 -37.57 -35.05 16.25
CA GLY A 801 -36.76 -36.26 16.26
C GLY A 801 -35.53 -36.13 17.16
N LEU A 802 -34.84 -34.98 17.08
CA LEU A 802 -33.70 -34.66 17.93
C LEU A 802 -34.07 -34.61 19.41
N ALA A 803 -35.21 -33.98 19.75
CA ALA A 803 -35.68 -33.91 21.13
C ALA A 803 -36.00 -35.30 21.69
N TYR A 804 -36.64 -36.19 20.92
CA TYR A 804 -36.87 -37.58 21.33
C TYR A 804 -35.55 -38.37 21.48
N LEU A 805 -34.62 -38.24 20.54
CA LEU A 805 -33.31 -38.89 20.56
C LEU A 805 -32.51 -38.53 21.82
N ARG A 806 -32.47 -37.23 22.15
CA ARG A 806 -31.76 -36.72 23.34
C ARG A 806 -32.47 -37.05 24.66
N LYS A 807 -33.79 -37.28 24.62
CA LYS A 807 -34.55 -37.80 25.77
C LYS A 807 -34.39 -39.32 25.95
N GLY A 808 -33.94 -40.03 24.93
CA GLY A 808 -33.76 -41.48 24.94
C GLY A 808 -34.94 -42.30 24.38
N GLU A 809 -35.90 -41.64 23.73
CA GLU A 809 -37.04 -42.27 23.06
C GLU A 809 -36.72 -42.51 21.58
N ASP A 810 -35.73 -43.36 21.35
CA ASP A 810 -35.13 -43.53 20.03
C ASP A 810 -36.10 -44.19 19.02
N ASP A 811 -37.03 -45.01 19.53
CA ASP A 811 -38.13 -45.64 18.79
C ASP A 811 -39.09 -44.62 18.15
N LYS A 812 -39.20 -43.42 18.74
CA LYS A 812 -39.97 -42.30 18.19
C LYS A 812 -39.12 -41.36 17.34
N ALA A 813 -37.83 -41.23 17.64
CA ALA A 813 -36.93 -40.33 16.92
C ALA A 813 -36.65 -40.80 15.48
N LEU A 814 -36.30 -42.08 15.29
CA LEU A 814 -35.91 -42.61 13.99
C LEU A 814 -37.03 -42.50 12.93
N PRO A 815 -38.31 -42.82 13.21
CA PRO A 815 -39.39 -42.59 12.25
C PRO A 815 -39.52 -41.13 11.80
N LEU A 816 -39.27 -40.17 12.69
CA LEU A 816 -39.35 -38.74 12.35
C LEU A 816 -38.19 -38.31 11.45
N PHE A 817 -36.98 -38.79 11.71
CA PHE A 817 -35.83 -38.58 10.82
C PHE A 817 -36.06 -39.19 9.45
N ASN A 818 -36.57 -40.43 9.38
CA ASN A 818 -36.93 -41.07 8.12
C ASN A 818 -37.98 -40.25 7.36
N LYS A 819 -39.02 -39.78 8.07
CA LYS A 819 -40.06 -38.94 7.48
C LYS A 819 -39.51 -37.60 6.98
N ALA A 820 -38.57 -36.98 7.69
CA ALA A 820 -37.90 -35.76 7.25
C ALA A 820 -37.10 -35.99 5.95
N ILE A 821 -36.40 -37.13 5.86
CA ILE A 821 -35.66 -37.55 4.66
C ILE A 821 -36.63 -37.89 3.50
N GLU A 822 -37.78 -38.49 3.78
CA GLU A 822 -38.81 -38.77 2.75
C GLU A 822 -39.42 -37.49 2.17
N PHE A 823 -39.69 -36.48 3.00
CA PHE A 823 -40.28 -35.21 2.54
C PHE A 823 -39.29 -34.29 1.84
N GLN A 824 -38.03 -34.32 2.23
CA GLN A 824 -36.96 -33.65 1.50
C GLN A 824 -35.81 -34.64 1.26
N PRO A 825 -35.95 -35.49 0.22
CA PRO A 825 -34.88 -36.38 -0.19
C PRO A 825 -33.69 -35.54 -0.62
N GLY A 826 -32.57 -35.71 0.08
CA GLY A 826 -31.35 -34.98 -0.25
C GLY A 826 -30.22 -35.24 0.74
N ALA A 827 -29.00 -35.10 0.24
CA ALA A 827 -27.77 -35.26 1.03
C ALA A 827 -27.75 -34.42 2.32
N SER A 828 -28.24 -33.18 2.28
CA SER A 828 -28.23 -32.28 3.45
C SER A 828 -29.03 -32.80 4.64
N VAL A 829 -30.25 -33.29 4.42
CA VAL A 829 -31.10 -33.79 5.51
C VAL A 829 -30.51 -35.07 6.09
N LYS A 830 -30.02 -35.98 5.23
CA LYS A 830 -29.32 -37.21 5.66
C LYS A 830 -28.09 -36.88 6.50
N ASN A 831 -27.29 -35.91 6.06
CA ASN A 831 -26.11 -35.47 6.80
C ASN A 831 -26.46 -34.92 8.18
N ASN A 832 -27.44 -34.02 8.26
CA ASN A 832 -27.86 -33.43 9.54
C ASN A 832 -28.34 -34.52 10.51
N VAL A 833 -29.12 -35.50 10.04
CA VAL A 833 -29.54 -36.65 10.86
C VAL A 833 -28.32 -37.47 11.31
N ALA A 834 -27.40 -37.79 10.40
CA ALA A 834 -26.20 -38.55 10.73
C ALA A 834 -25.33 -37.85 11.79
N TYR A 835 -25.15 -36.54 11.66
CA TYR A 835 -24.43 -35.72 12.63
C TYR A 835 -25.10 -35.81 14.01
N GLU A 836 -26.42 -35.65 14.08
CA GLU A 836 -27.14 -35.68 15.36
C GLU A 836 -27.10 -37.04 16.06
N LEU A 837 -27.13 -38.13 15.28
CA LEU A 837 -26.95 -39.49 15.79
C LEU A 837 -25.53 -39.71 16.31
N ALA A 838 -24.51 -39.22 15.58
CA ALA A 838 -23.11 -39.31 15.98
C ALA A 838 -22.81 -38.47 17.24
N VAL A 839 -23.36 -37.26 17.35
CA VAL A 839 -23.23 -36.41 18.55
C VAL A 839 -23.90 -37.05 19.76
N ALA A 840 -25.05 -37.70 19.60
CA ALA A 840 -25.67 -38.51 20.65
C ALA A 840 -24.90 -39.81 20.95
N ASN A 841 -23.97 -40.21 20.08
CA ASN A 841 -23.32 -41.51 20.10
C ASN A 841 -24.33 -42.68 20.13
N LYS A 842 -25.35 -42.62 19.28
CA LYS A 842 -26.45 -43.58 19.18
C LYS A 842 -26.72 -43.95 17.73
N HIS A 843 -27.23 -45.16 17.49
CA HIS A 843 -27.60 -45.63 16.13
C HIS A 843 -26.48 -45.37 15.11
N LEU A 844 -25.25 -45.71 15.48
CA LEU A 844 -24.06 -45.37 14.69
C LEU A 844 -24.04 -46.08 13.33
N ASP A 845 -24.70 -47.24 13.21
CA ASP A 845 -24.86 -47.96 11.95
C ASP A 845 -25.76 -47.17 10.98
N GLU A 846 -26.89 -46.63 11.47
CA GLU A 846 -27.74 -45.73 10.71
C GLU A 846 -27.05 -44.39 10.42
N ALA A 847 -26.32 -43.83 11.38
CA ALA A 847 -25.54 -42.60 11.19
C ALA A 847 -24.48 -42.79 10.09
N LEU A 848 -23.75 -43.91 10.11
CA LEU A 848 -22.77 -44.24 9.09
C LEU A 848 -23.42 -44.39 7.71
N ARG A 849 -24.54 -45.11 7.63
CA ARG A 849 -25.28 -45.26 6.37
C ARG A 849 -25.74 -43.91 5.82
N TYR A 850 -26.36 -43.06 6.64
CA TYR A 850 -26.82 -41.74 6.20
C TYR A 850 -25.68 -40.80 5.80
N ALA A 851 -24.58 -40.78 6.57
CA ALA A 851 -23.41 -39.98 6.23
C ALA A 851 -22.76 -40.45 4.92
N LEU A 852 -22.63 -41.77 4.71
CA LEU A 852 -22.11 -42.33 3.45
C LEU A 852 -23.01 -42.00 2.27
N GLU A 853 -24.33 -42.18 2.41
CA GLU A 853 -25.29 -41.82 1.37
C GLU A 853 -25.23 -40.32 1.02
N ALA A 854 -25.12 -39.45 2.03
CA ALA A 854 -25.01 -38.01 1.84
C ALA A 854 -23.72 -37.64 1.10
N VAL A 855 -22.58 -38.19 1.51
CA VAL A 855 -21.29 -37.98 0.84
C VAL A 855 -21.35 -38.49 -0.60
N HIS A 856 -21.83 -39.72 -0.84
CA HIS A 856 -21.92 -40.26 -2.20
C HIS A 856 -22.85 -39.45 -3.12
N GLU A 857 -23.99 -39.01 -2.61
CA GLU A 857 -24.94 -38.20 -3.37
C GLU A 857 -24.36 -36.84 -3.74
N GLU A 858 -23.73 -36.16 -2.78
CA GLU A 858 -23.09 -34.85 -3.00
C GLU A 858 -21.84 -34.97 -3.89
N GLU A 859 -21.06 -36.04 -3.76
CA GLU A 859 -19.91 -36.31 -4.64
C GLU A 859 -20.39 -36.54 -6.07
N ALA A 860 -21.40 -37.38 -6.28
CA ALA A 860 -21.98 -37.62 -7.60
C ALA A 860 -22.61 -36.36 -8.21
N ALA A 861 -23.14 -35.46 -7.39
CA ALA A 861 -23.61 -34.16 -7.85
C ALA A 861 -22.44 -33.25 -8.27
N SER A 862 -21.40 -33.14 -7.43
CA SER A 862 -20.22 -32.33 -7.69
C SER A 862 -19.43 -32.75 -8.93
N GLN A 863 -19.46 -34.04 -9.30
CA GLN A 863 -18.82 -34.56 -10.51
C GLN A 863 -19.32 -33.92 -11.80
N LYS A 864 -20.56 -33.41 -11.80
CA LYS A 864 -21.17 -32.76 -12.96
C LYS A 864 -20.64 -31.35 -13.18
N VAL A 865 -19.98 -30.77 -12.17
CA VAL A 865 -19.46 -29.41 -12.21
C VAL A 865 -18.30 -29.30 -13.21
N GLN A 866 -18.38 -28.28 -14.06
CA GLN A 866 -17.37 -27.92 -15.05
C GLN A 866 -17.18 -26.40 -15.00
N LEU A 867 -15.95 -25.89 -14.93
CA LEU A 867 -15.73 -24.45 -14.77
C LEU A 867 -16.28 -23.64 -15.94
N SER A 868 -16.28 -24.21 -17.14
CA SER A 868 -16.82 -23.59 -18.36
C SER A 868 -18.32 -23.27 -18.27
N LYS A 869 -19.08 -23.98 -17.43
CA LYS A 869 -20.53 -23.83 -17.21
C LYS A 869 -20.90 -23.60 -15.75
N LEU A 870 -19.92 -23.18 -14.94
CA LEU A 870 -20.09 -22.99 -13.50
C LEU A 870 -21.23 -22.02 -13.19
N ALA A 871 -22.18 -22.45 -12.35
CA ALA A 871 -23.28 -21.63 -11.84
C ALA A 871 -23.09 -21.34 -10.33
N ASP A 872 -23.75 -20.30 -9.81
CA ASP A 872 -23.68 -19.94 -8.38
C ASP A 872 -24.05 -21.12 -7.47
N ASP A 873 -25.05 -21.90 -7.89
CA ASP A 873 -25.50 -23.11 -7.21
C ASP A 873 -24.43 -24.20 -7.13
N ASP A 874 -23.44 -24.25 -8.04
CA ASP A 874 -22.38 -25.26 -8.02
C ASP A 874 -21.36 -25.00 -6.90
N LEU A 875 -21.24 -23.76 -6.42
CA LEU A 875 -20.29 -23.39 -5.37
C LEU A 875 -20.63 -24.05 -4.03
N LYS A 876 -21.92 -24.33 -3.78
CA LYS A 876 -22.38 -24.96 -2.53
C LYS A 876 -21.83 -26.37 -2.34
N TYR A 877 -21.56 -27.11 -3.42
CA TYR A 877 -21.06 -28.48 -3.34
C TYR A 877 -19.74 -28.58 -2.57
N THR A 878 -18.86 -27.59 -2.71
CA THR A 878 -17.58 -27.58 -1.97
C THR A 878 -17.78 -27.37 -0.47
N LEU A 879 -18.74 -26.52 -0.10
CA LEU A 879 -19.09 -26.26 1.30
C LEU A 879 -19.80 -27.48 1.90
N SER A 880 -20.79 -28.03 1.20
CA SER A 880 -21.53 -29.22 1.62
C SER A 880 -20.61 -30.43 1.78
N LEU A 881 -19.76 -30.74 0.78
CA LEU A 881 -18.86 -31.90 0.82
C LEU A 881 -17.93 -31.86 2.02
N ALA A 882 -17.32 -30.72 2.31
CA ALA A 882 -16.44 -30.61 3.47
C ALA A 882 -17.21 -30.76 4.80
N ALA A 883 -18.44 -30.25 4.91
CA ALA A 883 -19.29 -30.49 6.07
C ALA A 883 -19.72 -31.97 6.19
N TYR A 884 -19.94 -32.65 5.07
CA TYR A 884 -20.36 -34.05 5.05
C TYR A 884 -19.19 -34.99 5.35
N TRP A 885 -17.98 -34.64 4.88
CA TRP A 885 -16.74 -35.30 5.31
C TRP A 885 -16.49 -35.11 6.81
N ASP A 886 -16.71 -33.91 7.37
CA ASP A 886 -16.61 -33.71 8.82
C ASP A 886 -17.57 -34.63 9.59
N THR A 887 -18.83 -34.68 9.16
CA THR A 887 -19.86 -35.54 9.76
C THR A 887 -19.48 -37.03 9.68
N LEU A 888 -19.08 -37.52 8.50
CA LEU A 888 -18.68 -38.91 8.31
C LEU A 888 -17.42 -39.26 9.11
N GLY A 889 -16.45 -38.35 9.16
CA GLY A 889 -15.26 -38.48 9.99
C GLY A 889 -15.60 -38.56 11.48
N TRP A 890 -16.55 -37.74 11.93
CA TRP A 890 -17.07 -37.78 13.29
C TRP A 890 -17.79 -39.10 13.63
N VAL A 891 -18.60 -39.63 12.71
CA VAL A 891 -19.20 -40.97 12.85
C VAL A 891 -18.12 -42.04 13.00
N HIS A 892 -17.09 -42.02 12.16
CA HIS A 892 -15.97 -42.96 12.27
C HIS A 892 -15.21 -42.82 13.58
N TYR A 893 -15.06 -41.60 14.12
CA TYR A 893 -14.44 -41.36 15.42
C TYR A 893 -15.23 -42.02 16.56
N GLN A 894 -16.56 -41.90 16.54
CA GLN A 894 -17.46 -42.54 17.51
C GLN A 894 -17.40 -44.07 17.41
N LEU A 895 -17.35 -44.61 16.20
CA LEU A 895 -17.14 -46.05 15.94
C LEU A 895 -15.73 -46.55 16.32
N GLY A 896 -14.79 -45.66 16.66
CA GLY A 896 -13.41 -46.02 16.99
C GLY A 896 -12.50 -46.24 15.79
N ASN A 897 -12.98 -45.96 14.57
CA ASN A 897 -12.24 -46.09 13.31
C ASN A 897 -11.35 -44.85 13.06
N LEU A 898 -10.33 -44.67 13.91
CA LEU A 898 -9.58 -43.41 14.00
C LEU A 898 -8.82 -43.04 12.71
N LYS A 899 -8.38 -44.02 11.91
CA LYS A 899 -7.68 -43.77 10.64
C LYS A 899 -8.63 -43.17 9.60
N GLN A 900 -9.81 -43.76 9.45
CA GLN A 900 -10.85 -43.23 8.56
C GLN A 900 -11.33 -41.87 9.05
N ALA A 901 -11.54 -41.72 10.36
CA ALA A 901 -11.93 -40.44 10.97
C ALA A 901 -10.93 -39.31 10.61
N GLU A 902 -9.63 -39.55 10.81
CA GLU A 902 -8.59 -38.59 10.44
C GLU A 902 -8.60 -38.26 8.95
N GLY A 903 -8.74 -39.25 8.07
CA GLY A 903 -8.74 -39.02 6.62
C GLY A 903 -9.85 -38.07 6.17
N TYR A 904 -11.08 -38.27 6.66
CA TYR A 904 -12.22 -37.41 6.34
C TYR A 904 -12.10 -36.02 6.99
N LEU A 905 -11.74 -35.96 8.28
CA LEU A 905 -11.64 -34.69 9.02
C LEU A 905 -10.49 -33.81 8.52
N TYR A 906 -9.36 -34.42 8.15
CA TYR A 906 -8.25 -33.69 7.54
C TYR A 906 -8.64 -33.12 6.17
N ALA A 907 -9.33 -33.91 5.34
CA ALA A 907 -9.84 -33.41 4.05
C ALA A 907 -10.80 -32.22 4.25
N ALA A 908 -11.77 -32.34 5.16
CA ALA A 908 -12.67 -31.24 5.51
C ALA A 908 -11.92 -29.99 6.00
N TRP A 909 -10.89 -30.16 6.85
CA TRP A 909 -10.08 -29.08 7.39
C TRP A 909 -9.34 -28.30 6.30
N THR A 910 -8.72 -29.01 5.34
CA THR A 910 -8.00 -28.37 4.22
C THR A 910 -8.90 -27.53 3.30
N VAL A 911 -10.22 -27.77 3.34
CA VAL A 911 -11.21 -27.04 2.55
C VAL A 911 -11.75 -25.82 3.30
N GLN A 912 -12.20 -25.97 4.55
CA GLN A 912 -12.97 -24.93 5.25
C GLN A 912 -12.25 -24.21 6.40
N GLN A 913 -11.33 -24.87 7.10
CA GLN A 913 -10.70 -24.35 8.33
C GLN A 913 -11.67 -23.92 9.46
N PHE A 914 -12.89 -24.49 9.52
CA PHE A 914 -13.88 -24.17 10.56
C PHE A 914 -13.51 -24.74 11.93
N ALA A 915 -13.85 -24.01 13.00
CA ALA A 915 -13.50 -24.36 14.38
C ALA A 915 -13.95 -25.78 14.78
N THR A 916 -15.16 -26.18 14.40
CA THR A 916 -15.71 -27.53 14.69
C THR A 916 -14.89 -28.64 14.07
N VAL A 917 -14.48 -28.49 12.80
CA VAL A 917 -13.67 -29.50 12.09
C VAL A 917 -12.29 -29.63 12.74
N GLY A 918 -11.66 -28.49 13.06
CA GLY A 918 -10.38 -28.47 13.75
C GLY A 918 -10.47 -29.08 15.16
N TYR A 919 -11.59 -28.86 15.85
CA TYR A 919 -11.86 -29.43 17.17
C TYR A 919 -12.01 -30.95 17.11
N HIS A 920 -12.82 -31.48 16.18
CA HIS A 920 -12.94 -32.92 15.95
C HIS A 920 -11.59 -33.56 15.60
N LEU A 921 -10.79 -32.93 14.73
CA LEU A 921 -9.46 -33.42 14.36
C LEU A 921 -8.50 -33.45 15.57
N GLY A 922 -8.55 -32.43 16.43
CA GLY A 922 -7.84 -32.43 17.71
C GLY A 922 -8.24 -33.60 18.61
N GLN A 923 -9.53 -33.93 18.69
CA GLN A 923 -10.02 -35.07 19.48
C GLN A 923 -9.58 -36.42 18.91
N VAL A 924 -9.53 -36.57 17.58
CA VAL A 924 -8.93 -37.74 16.94
C VAL A 924 -7.47 -37.88 17.35
N TYR A 925 -6.69 -36.81 17.29
CA TYR A 925 -5.27 -36.82 17.69
C TYR A 925 -5.09 -37.15 19.17
N GLU A 926 -5.95 -36.65 20.07
CA GLU A 926 -5.93 -37.05 21.48
C GLU A 926 -6.18 -38.56 21.65
N LYS A 927 -7.19 -39.12 20.97
CA LYS A 927 -7.55 -40.54 21.05
C LYS A 927 -6.47 -41.45 20.43
N GLN A 928 -5.72 -40.93 19.45
CA GLN A 928 -4.52 -41.56 18.88
C GLN A 928 -3.24 -41.35 19.73
N GLN A 929 -3.31 -40.67 20.88
CA GLN A 929 -2.16 -40.32 21.73
C GLN A 929 -1.13 -39.36 21.09
N ARG A 930 -1.52 -38.64 20.04
CA ARG A 930 -0.70 -37.62 19.35
C ARG A 930 -0.89 -36.24 19.99
N LYS A 931 -0.39 -36.09 21.21
CA LYS A 931 -0.63 -34.91 22.05
C LYS A 931 -0.18 -33.58 21.44
N GLN A 932 0.91 -33.59 20.66
CA GLN A 932 1.42 -32.37 20.01
C GLN A 932 0.51 -31.91 18.88
N ASP A 933 0.06 -32.82 18.02
CA ASP A 933 -0.85 -32.52 16.91
C ASP A 933 -2.22 -32.07 17.45
N ALA A 934 -2.70 -32.70 18.52
CA ALA A 934 -3.91 -32.27 19.21
C ALA A 934 -3.78 -30.83 19.77
N ALA A 935 -2.68 -30.53 20.46
CA ALA A 935 -2.43 -29.20 21.00
C ALA A 935 -2.31 -28.15 19.88
N HIS A 936 -1.70 -28.51 18.75
CA HIS A 936 -1.59 -27.64 17.58
C HIS A 936 -2.97 -27.30 17.01
N MET A 937 -3.82 -28.30 16.79
CA MET A 937 -5.18 -28.09 16.29
C MET A 937 -6.03 -27.26 17.25
N TYR A 938 -6.00 -27.56 18.55
CA TYR A 938 -6.75 -26.77 19.53
C TYR A 938 -6.26 -25.33 19.66
N ARG A 939 -4.96 -25.06 19.47
CA ARG A 939 -4.43 -23.70 19.39
C ARG A 939 -5.03 -22.98 18.18
N LEU A 940 -4.93 -23.57 16.99
CA LEU A 940 -5.47 -22.98 15.75
C LEU A 940 -6.97 -22.68 15.86
N VAL A 941 -7.74 -23.57 16.48
CA VAL A 941 -9.17 -23.39 16.75
C VAL A 941 -9.40 -22.29 17.79
N SER A 942 -8.74 -22.34 18.95
CA SER A 942 -9.02 -21.44 20.08
C SER A 942 -8.78 -19.95 19.82
N GLU A 943 -7.95 -19.64 18.83
CA GLU A 943 -7.60 -18.30 18.36
C GLU A 943 -8.54 -17.78 17.26
N GLN A 944 -9.50 -18.58 16.78
CA GLN A 944 -10.52 -18.14 15.83
C GLN A 944 -11.58 -17.24 16.48
N GLN A 945 -12.20 -16.37 15.68
CA GLN A 945 -13.34 -15.56 16.10
C GLN A 945 -14.62 -16.40 16.05
N SER A 946 -15.42 -16.35 17.11
CA SER A 946 -16.70 -17.06 17.17
C SER A 946 -17.76 -16.40 16.31
N ARG A 947 -18.56 -17.22 15.59
CA ARG A 947 -19.68 -16.80 14.75
C ARG A 947 -21.05 -17.18 15.34
N GLY A 948 -21.09 -17.74 16.54
CA GLY A 948 -22.33 -18.17 17.20
C GLY A 948 -22.12 -18.87 18.55
N ALA A 949 -23.22 -19.17 19.24
CA ALA A 949 -23.18 -19.77 20.58
C ALA A 949 -22.59 -21.20 20.57
N GLU A 950 -22.93 -22.02 19.57
CA GLU A 950 -22.37 -23.38 19.42
C GLU A 950 -20.86 -23.34 19.17
N GLU A 951 -20.40 -22.45 18.29
CA GLU A 951 -18.96 -22.27 18.04
C GLU A 951 -18.25 -21.70 19.27
N THR A 952 -18.91 -20.86 20.07
CA THR A 952 -18.36 -20.37 21.35
C THR A 952 -18.09 -21.52 22.33
N GLU A 953 -18.98 -22.52 22.37
CA GLU A 953 -18.80 -23.73 23.19
C GLU A 953 -17.59 -24.52 22.70
N VAL A 954 -17.51 -24.80 21.40
CA VAL A 954 -16.35 -25.49 20.76
C VAL A 954 -15.03 -24.77 21.07
N LEU A 955 -14.97 -23.45 20.89
CA LEU A 955 -13.77 -22.66 21.19
C LEU A 955 -13.40 -22.71 22.68
N THR A 956 -14.39 -22.74 23.56
CA THR A 956 -14.18 -22.85 25.01
C THR A 956 -13.66 -24.22 25.39
N GLU A 957 -14.24 -25.28 24.84
CA GLU A 957 -13.78 -26.66 25.05
C GLU A 957 -12.37 -26.86 24.49
N ALA A 958 -12.07 -26.35 23.30
CA ALA A 958 -10.73 -26.39 22.71
C ALA A 958 -9.69 -25.74 23.64
N ARG A 959 -10.00 -24.56 24.23
CA ARG A 959 -9.13 -23.90 25.22
C ARG A 959 -8.96 -24.74 26.49
N GLN A 960 -10.01 -25.38 26.96
CA GLN A 960 -9.93 -26.25 28.13
C GLN A 960 -9.04 -27.46 27.83
N ARG A 961 -9.27 -28.16 26.72
CA ARG A 961 -8.44 -29.31 26.32
C ARG A 961 -6.98 -28.93 26.12
N LEU A 962 -6.71 -27.80 25.46
CA LEU A 962 -5.35 -27.26 25.31
C LEU A 962 -4.64 -27.07 26.66
N LYS A 963 -5.35 -26.55 27.68
CA LYS A 963 -4.81 -26.42 29.04
C LYS A 963 -4.53 -27.77 29.70
N HIS A 964 -5.42 -28.76 29.53
CA HIS A 964 -5.27 -30.09 30.14
C HIS A 964 -4.14 -30.91 29.52
N LEU A 965 -3.80 -30.67 28.25
CA LEU A 965 -2.70 -31.36 27.58
C LEU A 965 -1.31 -31.00 28.17
N ASN A 966 -1.22 -30.03 29.10
CA ASN A 966 0.02 -29.58 29.76
C ASN A 966 1.18 -29.38 28.78
N ALA A 967 0.86 -29.01 27.53
CA ALA A 967 1.87 -28.80 26.51
C ALA A 967 2.63 -27.53 26.90
N PRO A 968 3.94 -27.62 27.22
CA PRO A 968 4.73 -26.41 27.28
C PRO A 968 4.68 -25.80 25.89
N VAL A 969 4.58 -24.47 25.79
CA VAL A 969 4.94 -23.73 24.57
C VAL A 969 6.48 -23.84 24.46
N THR A 970 7.00 -25.05 24.31
CA THR A 970 8.44 -25.29 24.12
C THR A 970 8.70 -25.46 22.65
N ALA A 971 9.37 -24.45 22.11
CA ALA A 971 10.17 -24.50 20.91
C ALA A 971 10.98 -25.79 20.83
N ASN A 972 10.87 -26.50 19.69
CA ASN A 972 11.92 -27.32 19.05
C ASN A 972 11.31 -28.05 17.83
N ARG A 973 11.95 -28.25 16.67
CA ARG A 973 13.39 -28.33 16.33
C ARG A 973 13.55 -27.95 14.84
N THR A 974 14.06 -26.74 14.58
CA THR A 974 14.92 -26.29 13.47
C THR A 974 14.88 -24.76 13.52
N GLY A 975 16.05 -24.13 13.57
CA GLY A 975 16.17 -22.69 13.86
C GLY A 975 15.42 -21.82 12.84
N HIS A 976 14.88 -20.72 13.35
CA HIS A 976 14.05 -19.68 12.70
C HIS A 976 12.55 -19.98 12.70
N PHE A 977 11.80 -19.33 13.60
CA PHE A 977 10.75 -18.34 13.32
C PHE A 977 10.06 -17.93 14.64
N GLN A 978 9.55 -16.69 14.69
CA GLN A 978 8.67 -16.20 15.75
C GLN A 978 7.49 -17.17 15.94
N VAL A 979 6.91 -17.26 17.14
CA VAL A 979 5.65 -18.00 17.34
C VAL A 979 4.61 -17.35 16.42
N ASP A 980 4.34 -17.98 15.27
CA ASP A 980 3.36 -17.48 14.32
C ASP A 980 2.00 -17.42 15.00
N ARG A 981 1.30 -16.29 14.84
CA ARG A 981 -0.10 -16.20 15.26
C ARG A 981 -0.89 -17.25 14.48
N ALA A 982 -1.89 -17.91 15.08
CA ALA A 982 -2.66 -18.94 14.37
C ALA A 982 -3.26 -18.43 13.05
N ALA A 983 -3.60 -17.14 12.99
CA ALA A 983 -4.07 -16.46 11.77
C ALA A 983 -3.04 -16.50 10.62
N ASP A 984 -1.75 -16.31 10.92
CA ASP A 984 -0.68 -16.30 9.91
C ASP A 984 -0.48 -17.71 9.34
N GLU A 985 -0.56 -18.73 10.19
CA GLU A 985 -0.45 -20.13 9.78
C GLU A 985 -1.62 -20.58 8.91
N LEU A 986 -2.86 -20.28 9.33
CA LEU A 986 -4.07 -20.56 8.55
C LEU A 986 -4.01 -19.89 7.17
N SER A 987 -3.45 -18.67 7.11
CA SER A 987 -3.27 -17.93 5.85
C SER A 987 -2.17 -18.52 4.96
N ARG A 988 -1.08 -19.03 5.53
CA ARG A 988 -0.04 -19.72 4.76
C ARG A 988 -0.54 -21.05 4.19
N ASP A 989 -1.35 -21.81 4.92
CA ASP A 989 -1.86 -23.10 4.46
C ASP A 989 -2.74 -23.02 3.20
N ARG A 990 -3.36 -21.86 2.97
CA ARG A 990 -4.15 -21.56 1.76
C ARG A 990 -3.37 -20.79 0.69
N THR A 991 -2.08 -20.50 0.90
CA THR A 991 -1.25 -19.73 -0.02
C THR A 991 -0.21 -20.62 -0.70
N ILE A 992 -0.11 -20.52 -2.02
CA ILE A 992 0.98 -21.12 -2.79
C ILE A 992 1.89 -20.05 -3.37
N SER A 993 3.19 -20.32 -3.38
CA SER A 993 4.18 -19.48 -4.06
C SER A 993 4.46 -20.06 -5.44
N LEU A 994 4.51 -19.17 -6.44
CA LEU A 994 4.70 -19.47 -7.84
C LEU A 994 5.89 -18.68 -8.39
N PRO A 995 6.59 -19.21 -9.40
CA PRO A 995 7.66 -18.47 -10.06
C PRO A 995 7.12 -17.20 -10.69
N LYS A 996 8.02 -16.28 -11.03
CA LYS A 996 7.68 -15.02 -11.69
C LYS A 996 7.04 -15.28 -13.06
N LEU A 997 5.76 -14.96 -13.20
CA LEU A 997 5.00 -15.12 -14.45
C LEU A 997 4.96 -13.86 -15.30
N VAL A 998 5.17 -12.69 -14.68
CA VAL A 998 5.11 -11.38 -15.33
C VAL A 998 6.22 -10.46 -14.82
N THR A 999 6.59 -9.47 -15.63
CA THR A 999 7.68 -8.52 -15.33
C THR A 999 7.20 -7.24 -14.65
N GLN A 1000 5.89 -7.03 -14.53
CA GLN A 1000 5.22 -5.91 -13.87
C GLN A 1000 4.26 -6.43 -12.80
N HIS A 1001 3.81 -5.56 -11.89
CA HIS A 1001 2.75 -5.93 -10.96
C HIS A 1001 1.48 -6.32 -11.73
N ALA A 1002 0.91 -7.46 -11.40
CA ALA A 1002 -0.32 -7.93 -11.99
C ALA A 1002 -1.07 -8.78 -10.97
N SER A 1003 -2.40 -8.69 -10.98
CA SER A 1003 -3.25 -9.53 -10.12
C SER A 1003 -4.39 -10.10 -10.93
N ALA A 1004 -4.79 -11.33 -10.63
CA ALA A 1004 -5.88 -11.99 -11.32
C ALA A 1004 -6.57 -13.01 -10.44
N GLU A 1005 -7.87 -13.18 -10.63
CA GLU A 1005 -8.67 -14.14 -9.92
C GLU A 1005 -8.97 -15.37 -10.78
N PHE A 1006 -8.96 -16.54 -10.14
CA PHE A 1006 -9.23 -17.81 -10.81
C PHE A 1006 -10.18 -18.68 -9.98
N PHE A 1007 -11.07 -19.39 -10.68
CA PHE A 1007 -11.62 -20.62 -10.16
C PHE A 1007 -10.69 -21.78 -10.50
N LEU A 1008 -10.52 -22.67 -9.53
CA LEU A 1008 -9.81 -23.93 -9.65
C LEU A 1008 -10.79 -25.06 -9.35
N LEU A 1009 -10.78 -26.09 -10.21
CA LEU A 1009 -11.52 -27.33 -10.01
C LEU A 1009 -10.53 -28.39 -9.55
N PHE A 1010 -10.71 -28.89 -8.34
CA PHE A 1010 -9.94 -30.00 -7.80
C PHE A 1010 -10.72 -31.29 -7.95
N ALA A 1011 -10.00 -32.37 -8.27
CA ALA A 1011 -10.49 -33.74 -8.24
C ALA A 1011 -9.44 -34.61 -7.51
N PRO A 1012 -9.79 -35.85 -7.11
CA PRO A 1012 -8.87 -36.73 -6.42
C PRO A 1012 -7.58 -36.95 -7.22
N GLY A 1013 -6.46 -36.48 -6.69
CA GLY A 1013 -5.16 -36.52 -7.36
C GLY A 1013 -4.24 -35.36 -6.96
N PRO A 1014 -2.99 -35.36 -7.44
CA PRO A 1014 -1.98 -34.38 -7.01
C PRO A 1014 -2.08 -33.02 -7.71
N LYS A 1015 -2.97 -32.85 -8.70
CA LYS A 1015 -3.03 -31.66 -9.58
C LYS A 1015 -4.44 -31.09 -9.67
N VAL A 1016 -4.51 -29.81 -9.99
CA VAL A 1016 -5.76 -29.13 -10.32
C VAL A 1016 -6.30 -29.68 -11.65
N GLU A 1017 -7.57 -30.05 -11.70
CA GLU A 1017 -8.23 -30.63 -12.87
C GLU A 1017 -8.51 -29.58 -13.95
N ASP A 1018 -9.02 -28.41 -13.55
CA ASP A 1018 -9.35 -27.31 -14.46
C ASP A 1018 -9.14 -25.93 -13.81
N THR A 1019 -8.91 -24.90 -14.62
CA THR A 1019 -8.73 -23.51 -14.17
C THR A 1019 -9.51 -22.56 -15.05
N LYS A 1020 -10.20 -21.58 -14.44
CA LYS A 1020 -10.93 -20.53 -15.15
C LYS A 1020 -10.53 -19.16 -14.62
N PHE A 1021 -10.00 -18.33 -15.52
CA PHE A 1021 -9.76 -16.91 -15.25
C PHE A 1021 -11.11 -16.18 -15.06
N ILE A 1022 -11.21 -15.40 -13.99
CA ILE A 1022 -12.41 -14.62 -13.66
C ILE A 1022 -12.20 -13.16 -14.08
N SER A 1023 -11.22 -12.50 -13.48
CA SER A 1023 -10.95 -11.07 -13.65
C SER A 1023 -9.49 -10.75 -13.33
N GLY A 1024 -9.05 -9.53 -13.69
CA GLY A 1024 -7.71 -9.03 -13.41
C GLY A 1024 -6.86 -8.80 -14.66
N SER A 1025 -5.54 -8.75 -14.50
CA SER A 1025 -4.61 -8.38 -15.56
C SER A 1025 -4.60 -9.41 -16.69
N ASP A 1026 -4.79 -8.96 -17.94
CA ASP A 1026 -4.85 -9.85 -19.11
C ASP A 1026 -3.56 -10.65 -19.34
N ASN A 1027 -2.41 -10.11 -18.95
CA ASN A 1027 -1.12 -10.82 -19.02
C ASN A 1027 -1.02 -12.01 -18.05
N LEU A 1028 -1.95 -12.15 -17.11
CA LEU A 1028 -2.08 -13.32 -16.24
C LEU A 1028 -3.11 -14.32 -16.73
N ARG A 1029 -3.85 -14.07 -17.81
CA ARG A 1029 -4.86 -15.02 -18.33
C ARG A 1029 -4.28 -16.41 -18.61
N SER A 1030 -3.01 -16.50 -19.03
CA SER A 1030 -2.30 -17.76 -19.25
C SER A 1030 -1.80 -18.45 -17.98
N ALA A 1031 -1.83 -17.77 -16.82
CA ALA A 1031 -1.35 -18.30 -15.54
C ALA A 1031 -2.19 -19.49 -15.05
N GLY A 1032 -3.40 -19.70 -15.57
CA GLY A 1032 -4.20 -20.91 -15.33
C GLY A 1032 -3.42 -22.20 -15.61
N LYS A 1033 -2.55 -22.23 -16.63
CA LYS A 1033 -1.70 -23.41 -16.92
C LYS A 1033 -0.71 -23.71 -15.80
N VAL A 1034 -0.18 -22.66 -15.17
CA VAL A 1034 0.79 -22.78 -14.07
C VAL A 1034 0.06 -23.23 -12.80
N LEU A 1035 -1.12 -22.66 -12.53
CA LEU A 1035 -1.99 -23.09 -11.45
C LEU A 1035 -2.41 -24.57 -11.60
N GLY A 1036 -2.67 -25.00 -12.83
CA GLY A 1036 -2.92 -26.40 -13.20
C GLY A 1036 -1.83 -27.39 -12.77
N GLN A 1037 -0.58 -26.91 -12.67
CA GLN A 1037 0.60 -27.71 -12.33
C GLN A 1037 1.08 -27.49 -10.89
N ALA A 1038 0.49 -26.54 -10.17
CA ALA A 1038 0.88 -26.21 -8.81
C ALA A 1038 0.32 -27.23 -7.80
N HIS A 1039 1.06 -27.42 -6.70
CA HIS A 1039 0.68 -28.34 -5.63
C HIS A 1039 -0.03 -27.55 -4.53
N PHE A 1040 -1.31 -27.82 -4.32
CA PHE A 1040 -2.11 -27.23 -3.26
C PHE A 1040 -2.26 -28.20 -2.11
N LYS A 1041 -2.38 -27.68 -0.88
CA LYS A 1041 -2.77 -28.45 0.31
C LYS A 1041 -4.28 -28.68 0.34
N VAL A 1042 -4.84 -29.28 -0.72
CA VAL A 1042 -6.26 -29.69 -0.79
C VAL A 1042 -6.27 -31.20 -0.79
N ALA A 1043 -6.84 -31.81 0.26
CA ALA A 1043 -6.89 -33.25 0.43
C ALA A 1043 -8.28 -33.80 0.12
N PHE A 1044 -8.31 -35.04 -0.37
CA PHE A 1044 -9.52 -35.83 -0.57
C PHE A 1044 -9.47 -37.09 0.31
N PRO A 1045 -10.61 -37.54 0.86
CA PRO A 1045 -10.68 -38.83 1.53
C PRO A 1045 -10.34 -39.99 0.60
N GLU A 1046 -9.90 -41.11 1.16
CA GLU A 1046 -9.61 -42.34 0.40
C GLU A 1046 -10.87 -42.80 -0.35
N ASN A 1047 -10.74 -43.04 -1.66
CA ASN A 1047 -11.84 -43.39 -2.59
C ASN A 1047 -12.89 -42.29 -2.83
N SER A 1048 -12.66 -41.05 -2.39
CA SER A 1048 -13.51 -39.93 -2.78
C SER A 1048 -13.52 -39.77 -4.30
N SER A 1049 -14.66 -39.37 -4.82
CA SER A 1049 -14.90 -39.13 -6.24
C SER A 1049 -15.40 -37.71 -6.52
N GLY A 1050 -15.49 -36.88 -5.47
CA GLY A 1050 -16.04 -35.54 -5.52
C GLY A 1050 -15.14 -34.53 -6.23
N ARG A 1051 -15.73 -33.40 -6.62
CA ARG A 1051 -15.00 -32.25 -7.17
C ARG A 1051 -15.19 -31.03 -6.30
N LEU A 1052 -14.11 -30.27 -6.10
CA LEU A 1052 -14.13 -29.06 -5.28
C LEU A 1052 -13.80 -27.85 -6.14
N VAL A 1053 -14.68 -26.86 -6.14
CA VAL A 1053 -14.46 -25.56 -6.77
C VAL A 1053 -13.94 -24.60 -5.72
N ARG A 1054 -12.77 -24.01 -5.96
CA ARG A 1054 -12.20 -22.97 -5.10
C ARG A 1054 -11.90 -21.71 -5.91
N ARG A 1055 -12.23 -20.55 -5.35
CA ARG A 1055 -11.78 -19.25 -5.87
C ARG A 1055 -10.48 -18.86 -5.18
N GLY A 1056 -9.57 -18.24 -5.92
CA GLY A 1056 -8.35 -17.70 -5.34
C GLY A 1056 -7.83 -16.51 -6.13
N ILE A 1057 -6.97 -15.75 -5.46
CA ILE A 1057 -6.40 -14.50 -5.98
C ILE A 1057 -4.91 -14.72 -6.22
N MET A 1058 -4.48 -14.48 -7.46
CA MET A 1058 -3.10 -14.36 -7.84
C MET A 1058 -2.63 -12.91 -7.66
N ALA A 1059 -1.50 -12.73 -7.01
CA ALA A 1059 -0.76 -11.46 -7.00
C ALA A 1059 0.68 -11.71 -7.43
N CYS A 1060 1.09 -11.06 -8.52
CA CYS A 1060 2.43 -11.16 -9.06
C CYS A 1060 3.17 -9.84 -8.88
N TYR A 1061 4.36 -9.92 -8.30
CA TYR A 1061 5.25 -8.80 -8.09
C TYR A 1061 6.57 -9.04 -8.84
N PRO A 1062 7.18 -7.99 -9.44
CA PRO A 1062 8.44 -8.13 -10.16
C PRO A 1062 9.61 -8.68 -9.33
N SER A 1063 9.58 -8.48 -8.01
CA SER A 1063 10.64 -8.80 -7.05
C SER A 1063 10.42 -10.14 -6.33
N THR A 1064 9.19 -10.49 -5.97
CA THR A 1064 8.89 -11.67 -5.12
C THR A 1064 8.23 -12.83 -5.87
N GLY A 1065 8.01 -12.69 -7.18
CA GLY A 1065 7.31 -13.71 -7.97
C GLY A 1065 5.81 -13.60 -7.78
N CYS A 1066 5.10 -14.71 -7.96
CA CYS A 1066 3.65 -14.73 -7.85
C CYS A 1066 3.22 -15.50 -6.60
N SER A 1067 2.20 -15.04 -5.90
CA SER A 1067 1.50 -15.83 -4.89
C SER A 1067 0.08 -16.07 -5.35
N PHE A 1068 -0.50 -17.20 -4.97
CA PHE A 1068 -1.90 -17.49 -5.18
C PHE A 1068 -2.54 -17.94 -3.87
N VAL A 1069 -3.56 -17.20 -3.43
CA VAL A 1069 -4.23 -17.41 -2.15
C VAL A 1069 -5.63 -17.94 -2.42
N LEU A 1070 -5.95 -19.14 -1.92
CA LEU A 1070 -7.31 -19.67 -1.94
C LEU A 1070 -8.17 -18.89 -0.93
N MET A 1071 -9.34 -18.44 -1.38
CA MET A 1071 -10.29 -17.75 -0.50
C MET A 1071 -10.95 -18.76 0.46
N PRO A 1072 -11.36 -18.31 1.66
CA PRO A 1072 -12.23 -19.10 2.53
C PRO A 1072 -13.53 -19.45 1.81
N THR A 1073 -13.99 -20.70 1.93
CA THR A 1073 -15.11 -21.23 1.14
C THR A 1073 -16.46 -20.56 1.44
N ASP A 1074 -16.64 -20.02 2.63
CA ASP A 1074 -17.83 -19.28 3.06
C ASP A 1074 -17.92 -17.85 2.51
N THR A 1075 -16.81 -17.32 2.00
CA THR A 1075 -16.73 -15.98 1.38
C THR A 1075 -17.09 -15.98 -0.11
N VAL A 1076 -17.17 -17.16 -0.74
CA VAL A 1076 -17.39 -17.29 -2.18
C VAL A 1076 -18.81 -17.76 -2.44
N ARG A 1077 -19.71 -16.82 -2.73
CA ARG A 1077 -21.15 -17.11 -2.92
C ARG A 1077 -21.64 -16.97 -4.37
N ARG A 1078 -20.82 -16.43 -5.27
CA ARG A 1078 -21.16 -16.21 -6.69
C ARG A 1078 -19.98 -16.46 -7.63
N VAL A 1079 -20.29 -16.85 -8.85
CA VAL A 1079 -19.35 -17.17 -9.95
C VAL A 1079 -18.83 -15.91 -10.66
N GLU A 1080 -19.53 -14.79 -10.55
CA GLU A 1080 -19.17 -13.51 -11.18
C GLU A 1080 -18.65 -12.47 -10.18
#